data_AF-A0A6F8TBB7-F1
#
_entry.id   AF-A0A6F8TBB7-F1
#
_cell.length_a   1.000
_cell.length_b   1.000
_cell.length_c   1.000
_cell.angle_alpha   90.00
_cell.angle_beta   90.00
_cell.angle_gamma   90.00
#
_symmetry.space_group_name_H-M   'P 1'
#
loop_
_entity.id
_entity.type
_entity.pdbx_description
1 polymer ?
#
loop_
_entity_poly.entity_id
_entity_poly.type
_entity_poly.pdbx_seq_one_letter_code
_entity_poly.pdbx_strand_id
1 'polypeptide(L)'
;MGFFNKNNNSLERVGSQSFAQWATESKQSIEARLIDEAIAFLNVHGEDLRTPVTNLIIDNRWHYIDKPAKKQSYRATLEHNSDGIAYLALTYYTFRHGGHSERFDSKSVLKALWQEARGGLFSSPIKSAIKPRIDPVTPEINPIDWIARDRQSWQSMTDTGNSHYLKRKGLNAGIIPGIKHAKNHIAVAIIDTHNTFLGLQRIFNDGQKRFTKGLSKKGHFALIGCPSLPEKISTIHVCEGVATAASIHRAIGEPVFSALDAFNLLPVCKSLKRHYPKTQIIIWADNDWQKAENRTKFGRILGNTGLIQANRTAFKLRGTLVCTPDFSTLDSELIKEATDFNDLHLLGGLNRLSETIPNKPDIHLGLWHELRHFNQHAHGAVAPGQFADGVKLSYNSRYLPNDVFKREGVHLVRSAIGTGKTAIVEHLVKQNPRQSILFTTHLISLVESAAQRLGLTSYNECDNFDLQIERRLAICLNSLGKLTAEGALRHYDVVIIDEIEQVLARLTSHIEQKPLVFSVLQHVMTNAKTLICLDAHLSQATVQMVQRFCPNQPVTIHFNRFEPGSERQIAFHDSPESVQMAAMQAIEQEQKVYLAFNSKKEAFKTYSALNMAFPEKRGLYISSDNAGDAENQAFFNNVNDVSKRYDYLVCTPSVSTGVSIDNGHFDFVGGVFNAQVNTANDCMQALGRIRNHKTLHVFCDKRQAFKSLNPEIIASKWLKTHQHDIGLMNLDNEGQRIILNPDYEQLTLLVTQARHASFNDFYQQFALLALHDGMKLTYFDTTLDVTTQQQLRQFKKACIEQDASLISQEQLPLTAAQLVALAQKPRKTMSESRQYKKQQLIEFYNLSERDEGSITAMANMDNDGRFKKQVLALELALGDAALAQKRFVAQLEDGAQFAADLTHFSTLQMLYKKVLETLHLTTTHQTLALHDYQYSKDTILHSGFITWIEGHRAILQGLISLPSTQLLQRDPLRFLSMLLGRMGLKQKRVGRAELGLYHLDIERINLLNALIVRRAKGLSGVSTPLDTSSCSIKEPSTTEFFIETFKKIKRFFTLDSPEIPAYA
;
A
#
# COMPACT_ATOMS: atom_id res chain seq x y z
N MET A 1 50.26 -21.41 44.16
CA MET A 1 51.70 -21.05 44.20
C MET A 1 51.95 -20.26 42.91
N GLY A 2 52.40 -19.00 42.85
CA GLY A 2 53.17 -18.16 43.80
C GLY A 2 54.68 -18.33 43.52
N PHE A 3 55.55 -17.34 43.29
CA PHE A 3 55.57 -15.86 43.43
C PHE A 3 56.21 -15.23 42.15
N PHE A 4 56.47 -13.93 41.90
CA PHE A 4 56.33 -12.59 42.53
C PHE A 4 55.80 -11.61 41.43
N ASN A 5 55.28 -10.39 41.61
CA ASN A 5 55.18 -9.38 42.69
C ASN A 5 56.34 -8.37 42.90
N LYS A 6 56.26 -7.23 42.19
CA LYS A 6 56.83 -5.85 42.39
C LYS A 6 56.64 -5.13 41.05
N ASN A 7 55.89 -4.03 40.86
CA ASN A 7 55.52 -2.90 41.71
C ASN A 7 56.72 -2.14 42.29
N ASN A 8 57.17 -1.08 41.59
CA ASN A 8 56.75 0.29 41.94
C ASN A 8 57.25 1.38 40.95
N ASN A 9 56.57 2.54 41.02
CA ASN A 9 57.01 3.89 40.60
C ASN A 9 57.18 4.21 39.10
N SER A 10 56.08 4.67 38.49
CA SER A 10 56.05 6.06 37.95
C SER A 10 54.62 6.61 38.04
N LEU A 11 54.24 7.12 39.21
CA LEU A 11 53.08 8.01 39.34
C LEU A 11 53.51 9.41 38.84
N GLU A 12 53.55 9.60 37.52
CA GLU A 12 53.57 10.95 36.99
C GLU A 12 52.27 11.65 37.37
N ARG A 13 52.39 12.81 38.05
CA ARG A 13 51.25 13.56 38.52
C ARG A 13 50.54 14.20 37.33
N VAL A 14 49.22 14.04 37.24
CA VAL A 14 48.34 14.74 36.27
C VAL A 14 48.16 16.23 36.63
N GLY A 15 49.26 16.89 37.01
CA GLY A 15 49.29 18.28 37.47
C GLY A 15 49.40 19.30 36.32
N SER A 16 49.89 18.88 35.15
CA SER A 16 50.07 19.72 33.96
C SER A 16 49.07 19.40 32.83
N GLN A 17 48.47 18.21 32.81
CA GLN A 17 47.62 17.77 31.70
C GLN A 17 46.30 18.55 31.63
N SER A 18 45.84 18.87 30.42
CA SER A 18 44.54 19.48 30.18
C SER A 18 43.41 18.46 30.19
N PHE A 19 42.17 18.89 30.47
CA PHE A 19 41.00 18.00 30.52
C PHE A 19 40.74 17.30 29.17
N ALA A 20 40.83 18.03 28.06
CA ALA A 20 40.61 17.47 26.73
C ALA A 20 41.69 16.43 26.37
N GLN A 21 42.96 16.69 26.72
CA GLN A 21 44.05 15.75 26.48
C GLN A 21 43.87 14.47 27.31
N TRP A 22 43.67 14.60 28.62
CA TRP A 22 43.39 13.45 29.50
C TRP A 22 42.16 12.64 29.04
N ALA A 23 41.09 13.32 28.63
CA ALA A 23 39.87 12.66 28.17
C ALA A 23 40.02 11.95 26.82
N THR A 24 40.94 12.42 25.97
CA THR A 24 41.31 11.76 24.71
C THR A 24 42.14 10.51 24.98
N GLU A 25 43.17 10.62 25.85
CA GLU A 25 44.03 9.49 26.22
C GLU A 25 43.28 8.42 27.04
N SER A 26 42.35 8.83 27.91
CA SER A 26 41.56 7.94 28.78
C SER A 26 40.24 7.46 28.16
N LYS A 27 40.02 7.70 26.85
CA LYS A 27 38.71 7.57 26.19
C LYS A 27 37.95 6.27 26.48
N GLN A 28 38.60 5.12 26.35
CA GLN A 28 37.95 3.82 26.57
C GLN A 28 37.50 3.61 28.03
N SER A 29 38.27 4.12 29.00
CA SER A 29 37.93 4.05 30.43
C SER A 29 36.73 4.96 30.76
N ILE A 30 36.71 6.16 30.17
CA ILE A 30 35.59 7.11 30.29
C ILE A 30 34.31 6.54 29.69
N GLU A 31 34.38 5.95 28.48
CA GLU A 31 33.23 5.33 27.81
C GLU A 31 32.67 4.14 28.60
N ALA A 32 33.55 3.27 29.13
CA ALA A 32 33.15 2.17 30.01
C ALA A 32 32.45 2.69 31.28
N ARG A 33 33.05 3.66 31.99
CA ARG A 33 32.46 4.17 33.24
C ARG A 33 31.14 4.93 33.01
N LEU A 34 31.01 5.67 31.91
CA LEU A 34 29.75 6.30 31.54
C LEU A 34 28.63 5.25 31.34
N ILE A 35 28.95 4.09 30.78
CA ILE A 35 27.99 2.98 30.62
C ILE A 35 27.65 2.34 31.97
N ASP A 36 28.64 2.06 32.83
CA ASP A 36 28.41 1.50 34.17
C ASP A 36 27.52 2.39 35.04
N GLU A 37 27.84 3.68 35.12
CA GLU A 37 27.07 4.67 35.88
C GLU A 37 25.67 4.90 35.28
N ALA A 38 25.51 4.76 33.97
CA ALA A 38 24.19 4.81 33.31
C ALA A 38 23.35 3.56 33.58
N ILE A 39 23.97 2.38 33.69
CA ILE A 39 23.31 1.14 34.11
C ILE A 39 22.90 1.26 35.59
N ALA A 40 23.77 1.77 36.46
CA ALA A 40 23.44 2.08 37.85
C ALA A 40 22.28 3.09 37.95
N PHE A 41 22.31 4.17 37.16
CA PHE A 41 21.23 5.15 37.06
C PHE A 41 19.90 4.49 36.65
N LEU A 42 19.87 3.62 35.64
CA LEU A 42 18.64 2.91 35.25
C LEU A 42 18.13 1.97 36.35
N ASN A 43 19.03 1.33 37.09
CA ASN A 43 18.66 0.46 38.21
C ASN A 43 18.15 1.21 39.45
N VAL A 44 18.58 2.46 39.66
CA VAL A 44 18.10 3.33 40.76
C VAL A 44 16.75 3.97 40.44
N HIS A 45 16.52 4.39 39.20
CA HIS A 45 15.29 5.11 38.81
C HIS A 45 14.18 4.18 38.27
N GLY A 46 14.49 2.91 38.00
CA GLY A 46 13.53 1.89 37.59
C GLY A 46 12.49 1.56 38.67
N GLU A 47 11.20 1.72 38.35
CA GLU A 47 10.10 1.30 39.22
C GLU A 47 9.92 -0.24 39.16
N ASP A 48 10.01 -0.94 40.28
CA ASP A 48 9.68 -2.37 40.43
C ASP A 48 10.40 -3.31 39.42
N LEU A 49 11.69 -3.07 39.12
CA LEU A 49 12.48 -3.94 38.24
C LEU A 49 12.55 -5.38 38.79
N ARG A 50 12.23 -6.38 37.97
CA ARG A 50 12.31 -7.81 38.33
C ARG A 50 13.71 -8.36 38.14
N THR A 51 14.39 -7.86 37.10
CA THR A 51 15.80 -8.11 36.84
C THR A 51 16.50 -6.76 36.69
N PRO A 52 17.68 -6.55 37.33
CA PRO A 52 18.45 -5.34 37.09
C PRO A 52 18.85 -5.27 35.60
N VAL A 53 18.95 -4.04 35.09
CA VAL A 53 19.62 -3.76 33.82
C VAL A 53 21.08 -4.17 33.98
N THR A 54 21.57 -5.02 33.08
CA THR A 54 22.98 -5.47 33.03
C THR A 54 23.72 -5.03 31.78
N ASN A 55 22.99 -4.64 30.72
CA ASN A 55 23.53 -4.19 29.44
C ASN A 55 22.75 -2.96 28.95
N LEU A 56 23.46 -1.99 28.36
CA LEU A 56 22.88 -0.78 27.78
C LEU A 56 22.94 -0.82 26.24
N ILE A 57 21.82 -0.52 25.57
CA ILE A 57 21.74 -0.42 24.11
C ILE A 57 21.80 1.06 23.70
N ILE A 58 22.74 1.38 22.82
CA ILE A 58 23.15 2.76 22.52
C ILE A 58 22.97 3.04 21.01
N ASP A 59 21.72 3.06 20.56
CA ASP A 59 21.34 3.20 19.14
C ASP A 59 20.41 4.41 18.86
N ASN A 60 20.24 5.30 19.84
CA ASN A 60 19.29 6.43 19.83
C ASN A 60 17.81 6.02 19.62
N ARG A 61 17.43 4.77 19.93
CA ARG A 61 16.04 4.28 19.92
C ARG A 61 15.51 4.08 21.35
N TRP A 62 14.19 4.01 21.49
CA TRP A 62 13.53 3.76 22.77
C TRP A 62 13.44 2.26 23.06
N HIS A 63 14.23 1.80 24.03
CA HIS A 63 14.23 0.43 24.53
C HIS A 63 13.38 0.31 25.78
N TYR A 64 12.62 -0.79 25.89
CA TYR A 64 11.81 -1.07 27.08
C TYR A 64 12.65 -1.73 28.17
N ILE A 65 12.52 -1.26 29.42
CA ILE A 65 13.13 -1.91 30.58
C ILE A 65 12.09 -2.86 31.18
N ASP A 66 12.41 -4.15 31.18
CA ASP A 66 11.60 -5.25 31.72
C ASP A 66 10.20 -5.39 31.07
N LYS A 67 9.49 -6.49 31.38
CA LYS A 67 8.06 -6.70 31.13
C LYS A 67 7.51 -7.51 32.31
N PRO A 68 6.47 -7.00 33.02
CA PRO A 68 5.21 -6.67 32.34
C PRO A 68 4.46 -5.46 32.94
N ALA A 69 3.24 -5.23 32.43
CA ALA A 69 2.18 -4.35 32.95
C ALA A 69 2.46 -2.83 33.01
N LYS A 70 3.65 -2.39 33.45
CA LYS A 70 4.08 -0.99 33.40
C LYS A 70 4.98 -0.79 32.19
N LYS A 71 4.83 0.34 31.48
CA LYS A 71 5.81 0.77 30.48
C LYS A 71 6.87 1.64 31.14
N GLN A 72 8.10 1.17 31.08
CA GLN A 72 9.32 1.91 31.37
C GLN A 72 10.25 1.77 30.17
N SER A 73 10.97 2.83 29.83
CA SER A 73 11.84 2.83 28.67
C SER A 73 12.97 3.83 28.80
N TYR A 74 14.11 3.54 28.20
CA TYR A 74 15.21 4.48 28.03
C TYR A 74 15.54 4.68 26.56
N ARG A 75 16.25 5.75 26.27
CA ARG A 75 16.95 5.99 25.00
C ARG A 75 18.34 6.51 25.34
N ALA A 76 19.37 5.89 24.79
CA ALA A 76 20.76 6.28 24.99
C ALA A 76 21.47 6.47 23.64
N THR A 77 22.36 7.46 23.60
CA THR A 77 23.31 7.70 22.51
C THR A 77 24.65 8.09 23.14
N LEU A 78 25.75 7.48 22.72
CA LEU A 78 27.10 7.93 23.05
C LEU A 78 27.52 8.91 21.96
N GLU A 79 27.83 10.14 22.35
CA GLU A 79 28.12 11.25 21.47
C GLU A 79 29.49 11.83 21.86
N HIS A 80 30.26 12.31 20.88
CA HIS A 80 31.55 12.98 21.11
C HIS A 80 31.42 14.47 20.79
N ASN A 81 32.07 15.33 21.57
CA ASN A 81 32.10 16.76 21.27
C ASN A 81 33.18 17.09 20.20
N SER A 82 33.33 18.38 19.87
CA SER A 82 34.38 18.90 18.97
C SER A 82 35.80 18.49 19.34
N ASP A 83 36.03 18.18 20.62
CA ASP A 83 37.33 17.94 21.22
C ASP A 83 37.55 16.42 21.46
N GLY A 84 36.70 15.56 20.88
CA GLY A 84 36.78 14.10 20.97
C GLY A 84 36.23 13.48 22.26
N ILE A 85 35.76 14.30 23.21
CA ILE A 85 35.34 13.88 24.55
C ILE A 85 33.97 13.20 24.50
N ALA A 86 33.91 11.97 25.01
CA ALA A 86 32.69 11.16 25.06
C ALA A 86 31.70 11.65 26.14
N TYR A 87 30.42 11.69 25.81
CA TYR A 87 29.32 11.86 26.75
C TYR A 87 28.12 10.98 26.36
N LEU A 88 27.39 10.49 27.36
CA LEU A 88 26.29 9.55 27.17
C LEU A 88 24.94 10.26 27.36
N ALA A 89 24.28 10.58 26.25
CA ALA A 89 22.97 11.20 26.19
C ALA A 89 21.85 10.17 26.50
N LEU A 90 21.72 9.77 27.77
CA LEU A 90 20.63 8.88 28.21
C LEU A 90 19.43 9.67 28.77
N THR A 91 18.24 9.32 28.31
CA THR A 91 16.95 9.72 28.90
C THR A 91 16.14 8.49 29.29
N TYR A 92 15.68 8.44 30.54
CA TYR A 92 14.76 7.44 31.08
C TYR A 92 13.33 8.02 31.16
N TYR A 93 12.31 7.16 31.01
CA TYR A 93 10.91 7.55 30.97
C TYR A 93 9.97 6.47 31.54
N THR A 94 9.06 6.87 32.44
CA THR A 94 7.98 6.03 32.98
C THR A 94 6.62 6.59 32.58
N PHE A 95 5.69 5.73 32.16
CA PHE A 95 4.36 6.12 31.70
C PHE A 95 3.35 6.37 32.83
N ARG A 96 3.82 6.58 34.07
CA ARG A 96 2.98 6.74 35.27
C ARG A 96 2.65 8.23 35.51
N HIS A 97 1.49 8.50 36.11
CA HIS A 97 1.02 9.83 36.61
C HIS A 97 1.18 11.06 35.67
N GLY A 98 1.30 10.87 34.35
CA GLY A 98 1.45 11.96 33.37
C GLY A 98 2.74 11.87 32.53
N GLY A 99 3.68 11.02 32.95
CA GLY A 99 4.99 10.84 32.32
C GLY A 99 6.11 11.43 33.16
N HIS A 100 6.80 10.60 33.93
CA HIS A 100 8.06 11.01 34.57
C HIS A 100 9.22 10.78 33.61
N SER A 101 10.12 11.76 33.50
CA SER A 101 11.26 11.73 32.57
C SER A 101 12.51 12.26 33.24
N GLU A 102 13.59 11.50 33.18
CA GLU A 102 14.83 11.81 33.89
C GLU A 102 16.03 11.63 32.95
N ARG A 103 17.09 12.40 33.14
CA ARG A 103 18.28 12.38 32.28
C ARG A 103 19.51 12.04 33.10
N PHE A 104 20.36 11.20 32.52
CA PHE A 104 21.65 10.86 33.10
C PHE A 104 22.63 12.03 32.97
N ASP A 105 23.26 12.44 34.06
CA ASP A 105 24.24 13.53 34.04
C ASP A 105 25.67 13.01 33.82
N SER A 106 26.02 12.82 32.54
CA SER A 106 27.39 12.53 32.12
C SER A 106 28.41 13.56 32.61
N LYS A 107 28.03 14.83 32.86
CA LYS A 107 28.98 15.87 33.28
C LYS A 107 29.45 15.66 34.72
N SER A 108 28.57 15.20 35.61
CA SER A 108 28.96 14.83 36.97
C SER A 108 29.92 13.63 37.00
N VAL A 109 29.69 12.61 36.15
CA VAL A 109 30.59 11.44 36.03
C VAL A 109 31.95 11.84 35.47
N LEU A 110 31.99 12.60 34.38
CA LEU A 110 33.25 13.13 33.81
C LEU A 110 34.02 14.01 34.82
N LYS A 111 33.32 14.80 35.63
CA LYS A 111 33.92 15.64 36.67
C LYS A 111 34.51 14.80 37.82
N ALA A 112 33.82 13.74 38.25
CA ALA A 112 34.32 12.82 39.27
C ALA A 112 35.61 12.11 38.80
N LEU A 113 35.57 11.48 37.62
CA LEU A 113 36.73 10.83 37.00
C LEU A 113 37.93 11.78 36.83
N TRP A 114 37.68 13.04 36.46
CA TRP A 114 38.74 14.04 36.31
C TRP A 114 39.34 14.49 37.65
N GLN A 115 38.55 14.48 38.74
CA GLN A 115 39.06 14.73 40.09
C GLN A 115 39.86 13.53 40.61
N GLU A 116 39.36 12.30 40.41
CA GLU A 116 40.08 11.06 40.73
C GLU A 116 41.44 10.97 40.01
N ALA A 117 41.49 11.31 38.72
CA ALA A 117 42.72 11.35 37.94
C ALA A 117 43.73 12.42 38.40
N ARG A 118 43.27 13.53 39.01
CA ARG A 118 44.11 14.66 39.40
C ARG A 118 44.66 14.60 40.83
N GLY A 119 44.04 13.85 41.74
CA GLY A 119 44.55 13.68 43.10
C GLY A 119 43.55 12.99 44.01
N GLY A 120 43.95 11.87 44.61
CA GLY A 120 43.06 11.04 45.43
C GLY A 120 42.73 11.62 46.81
N LEU A 121 41.61 11.11 47.34
CA LEU A 121 41.02 11.26 48.69
C LEU A 121 40.16 12.51 48.98
N PHE A 122 38.99 12.21 49.54
CA PHE A 122 37.96 13.07 50.15
C PHE A 122 37.17 14.04 49.24
N SER A 123 36.00 13.56 48.81
CA SER A 123 34.79 13.78 49.63
C SER A 123 33.77 12.65 49.41
N SER A 124 32.94 12.36 50.42
CA SER A 124 31.94 11.29 50.36
C SER A 124 30.84 11.62 49.34
N PRO A 125 30.20 10.62 48.69
CA PRO A 125 29.01 10.85 47.90
C PRO A 125 27.94 11.52 48.78
N ILE A 126 27.34 12.59 48.27
CA ILE A 126 26.30 13.32 49.00
C ILE A 126 25.09 12.40 49.16
N LYS A 127 24.96 11.81 50.35
CA LYS A 127 23.71 11.22 50.84
C LYS A 127 22.70 12.35 51.01
N SER A 128 22.09 12.78 49.90
CA SER A 128 20.83 13.51 49.97
C SER A 128 19.88 12.65 50.81
N ALA A 129 19.45 13.20 51.94
CA ALA A 129 19.00 12.35 53.02
C ALA A 129 17.76 11.57 52.59
N ILE A 130 17.85 10.23 52.67
CA ILE A 130 16.66 9.40 52.84
C ILE A 130 16.08 9.83 54.18
N LYS A 131 15.19 10.84 54.15
CA LYS A 131 14.18 10.98 55.19
C LYS A 131 13.47 9.63 55.20
N PRO A 132 13.46 8.87 56.30
CA PRO A 132 12.54 7.77 56.41
C PRO A 132 11.15 8.40 56.29
N ARG A 133 10.48 8.15 55.16
CA ARG A 133 9.05 7.92 55.27
C ARG A 133 8.95 6.71 56.17
N ILE A 134 8.64 6.99 57.43
CA ILE A 134 7.61 6.23 58.11
C ILE A 134 6.38 6.41 57.22
N ASP A 135 6.28 5.58 56.18
CA ASP A 135 4.97 5.31 55.60
C ASP A 135 4.12 4.81 56.78
N PRO A 136 2.93 5.37 57.04
CA PRO A 136 2.04 4.77 58.01
C PRO A 136 1.87 3.31 57.59
N VAL A 137 1.92 2.37 58.54
CA VAL A 137 1.93 0.93 58.23
C VAL A 137 0.63 0.56 57.51
N THR A 138 0.64 0.69 56.18
CA THR A 138 -0.33 0.10 55.29
C THR A 138 -0.03 -1.39 55.35
N PRO A 139 -0.90 -2.21 55.98
CA PRO A 139 -0.64 -3.64 56.10
C PRO A 139 -0.46 -4.24 54.70
N GLU A 140 0.25 -5.35 54.59
CA GLU A 140 0.53 -6.00 53.31
C GLU A 140 -0.75 -6.24 52.51
N ILE A 141 -1.03 -5.33 51.56
CA ILE A 141 -2.16 -5.48 50.66
C ILE A 141 -1.76 -6.50 49.61
N ASN A 142 -1.98 -7.77 49.98
CA ASN A 142 -2.11 -8.92 49.09
C ASN A 142 -2.56 -8.43 47.71
N PRO A 143 -1.78 -8.63 46.62
CA PRO A 143 -1.93 -7.90 45.38
C PRO A 143 -3.30 -8.18 44.76
N ILE A 144 -4.26 -7.31 45.07
CA ILE A 144 -5.69 -7.54 44.80
C ILE A 144 -5.85 -7.81 43.31
N ASP A 145 -6.32 -9.01 42.96
CA ASP A 145 -6.84 -9.26 41.64
C ASP A 145 -8.14 -8.48 41.50
N TRP A 146 -8.03 -7.29 40.91
CA TRP A 146 -9.14 -6.40 40.66
C TRP A 146 -10.16 -7.00 39.69
N ILE A 147 -9.77 -7.97 38.85
CA ILE A 147 -10.68 -8.66 37.93
C ILE A 147 -11.45 -9.74 38.69
N ALA A 148 -10.81 -10.56 39.52
CA ALA A 148 -11.50 -11.53 40.38
C ALA A 148 -12.44 -10.84 41.39
N ARG A 149 -11.96 -9.76 42.04
CA ARG A 149 -12.78 -8.93 42.94
C ARG A 149 -13.97 -8.32 42.21
N ASP A 150 -13.76 -7.74 41.03
CA ASP A 150 -14.85 -7.13 40.26
C ASP A 150 -15.80 -8.18 39.66
N ARG A 151 -15.34 -9.42 39.42
CA ARG A 151 -16.18 -10.56 39.02
C ARG A 151 -17.11 -11.00 40.16
N GLN A 152 -16.59 -11.15 41.38
CA GLN A 152 -17.41 -11.40 42.57
C GLN A 152 -18.43 -10.25 42.79
N SER A 153 -17.97 -9.00 42.63
CA SER A 153 -18.82 -7.82 42.71
C SER A 153 -19.88 -7.73 41.60
N TRP A 154 -19.66 -8.35 40.43
CA TRP A 154 -20.63 -8.41 39.33
C TRP A 154 -21.70 -9.49 39.55
N GLN A 155 -21.30 -10.60 40.17
CA GLN A 155 -22.19 -11.70 40.52
C GLN A 155 -23.21 -11.29 41.60
N SER A 156 -22.84 -10.41 42.53
CA SER A 156 -23.73 -9.92 43.60
C SER A 156 -24.57 -8.68 43.27
N MET A 157 -24.40 -8.07 42.09
CA MET A 157 -25.26 -6.97 41.63
C MET A 157 -26.55 -7.47 40.99
N THR A 158 -27.63 -6.70 41.11
CA THR A 158 -28.96 -7.00 40.55
C THR A 158 -29.19 -6.36 39.19
N ASP A 159 -30.03 -6.95 38.35
CA ASP A 159 -30.45 -6.40 37.05
C ASP A 159 -31.58 -5.35 37.18
N THR A 160 -32.02 -5.07 38.41
CA THR A 160 -33.00 -4.05 38.78
C THR A 160 -32.45 -3.12 39.87
N GLY A 161 -32.86 -1.85 39.85
CA GLY A 161 -32.56 -0.88 40.90
C GLY A 161 -32.73 0.57 40.46
N ASN A 162 -32.59 1.51 41.40
CA ASN A 162 -32.62 2.94 41.10
C ASN A 162 -31.25 3.46 40.67
N SER A 163 -31.21 4.34 39.66
CA SER A 163 -30.00 5.06 39.24
C SER A 163 -30.34 6.46 38.77
N HIS A 164 -29.69 7.47 39.35
CA HIS A 164 -29.85 8.86 38.91
C HIS A 164 -29.23 9.08 37.54
N TYR A 165 -28.18 8.32 37.19
CA TYR A 165 -27.58 8.36 35.85
C TYR A 165 -28.56 7.86 34.78
N LEU A 166 -29.17 6.68 34.96
CA LEU A 166 -30.15 6.17 34.00
C LEU A 166 -31.40 7.05 33.93
N LYS A 167 -31.88 7.59 35.06
CA LYS A 167 -33.02 8.53 35.05
C LYS A 167 -32.70 9.80 34.27
N ARG A 168 -31.51 10.41 34.49
CA ARG A 168 -31.04 11.59 33.75
C ARG A 168 -30.87 11.33 32.26
N LYS A 169 -30.53 10.09 31.88
CA LYS A 169 -30.33 9.67 30.49
C LYS A 169 -31.57 8.97 29.86
N GLY A 170 -32.76 9.03 30.47
CA GLY A 170 -34.02 8.53 29.88
C GLY A 170 -34.18 7.00 29.86
N LEU A 171 -33.41 6.28 30.68
CA LEU A 171 -33.21 4.82 30.59
C LEU A 171 -33.67 4.06 31.85
N ASN A 172 -34.54 4.65 32.67
CA ASN A 172 -34.99 4.06 33.94
C ASN A 172 -36.28 3.22 33.87
N ALA A 173 -36.96 3.17 32.72
CA ALA A 173 -38.23 2.45 32.57
C ALA A 173 -37.98 1.01 32.07
N GLY A 174 -38.13 -0.01 32.93
CA GLY A 174 -37.88 -1.41 32.59
C GLY A 174 -36.40 -1.81 32.58
N ILE A 175 -36.15 -3.13 32.64
CA ILE A 175 -34.82 -3.75 32.70
C ILE A 175 -34.10 -3.59 31.35
N ILE A 176 -32.78 -3.34 31.39
CA ILE A 176 -31.90 -3.35 30.22
C ILE A 176 -30.85 -4.46 30.44
N PRO A 177 -30.95 -5.61 29.74
CA PRO A 177 -30.00 -6.69 29.91
C PRO A 177 -28.54 -6.25 29.67
N GLY A 178 -27.62 -6.74 30.48
CA GLY A 178 -26.20 -6.34 30.45
C GLY A 178 -25.86 -5.10 31.29
N ILE A 179 -26.85 -4.35 31.80
CA ILE A 179 -26.66 -3.31 32.82
C ILE A 179 -27.09 -3.85 34.18
N LYS A 180 -26.19 -3.76 35.16
CA LYS A 180 -26.48 -4.11 36.57
C LYS A 180 -26.39 -2.91 37.51
N HIS A 181 -27.07 -3.01 38.64
CA HIS A 181 -27.25 -1.96 39.63
C HIS A 181 -26.50 -2.25 40.94
N ALA A 182 -25.95 -1.19 41.51
CA ALA A 182 -25.40 -1.13 42.86
C ALA A 182 -25.79 0.20 43.53
N LYS A 183 -25.70 0.29 44.86
CA LYS A 183 -26.24 1.40 45.68
C LYS A 183 -25.98 2.82 45.14
N ASN A 184 -24.79 3.08 44.58
CA ASN A 184 -24.36 4.41 44.12
C ASN A 184 -23.95 4.46 42.63
N HIS A 185 -24.05 3.36 41.89
CA HIS A 185 -23.58 3.25 40.49
C HIS A 185 -24.28 2.12 39.74
N ILE A 186 -24.37 2.24 38.41
CA ILE A 186 -24.56 1.07 37.55
C ILE A 186 -23.21 0.48 37.15
N ALA A 187 -23.19 -0.77 36.73
CA ALA A 187 -22.04 -1.41 36.11
C ALA A 187 -22.44 -2.14 34.82
N VAL A 188 -21.46 -2.31 33.94
CA VAL A 188 -21.53 -3.24 32.79
C VAL A 188 -20.29 -4.11 32.78
N ALA A 189 -20.47 -5.39 32.45
CA ALA A 189 -19.35 -6.31 32.21
C ALA A 189 -18.62 -5.96 30.92
N ILE A 190 -17.30 -6.08 30.94
CA ILE A 190 -16.44 -5.94 29.77
C ILE A 190 -15.89 -7.31 29.42
N ILE A 191 -16.19 -7.74 28.20
CA ILE A 191 -15.96 -9.10 27.70
C ILE A 191 -15.21 -9.10 26.38
N ASP A 192 -14.73 -10.28 25.99
CA ASP A 192 -14.23 -10.59 24.66
C ASP A 192 -15.24 -11.40 23.83
N THR A 193 -14.82 -11.84 22.64
CA THR A 193 -15.59 -12.72 21.74
C THR A 193 -15.66 -14.19 22.21
N HIS A 194 -15.33 -14.48 23.47
CA HIS A 194 -15.43 -15.80 24.10
C HIS A 194 -16.24 -15.76 25.41
N ASN A 195 -16.93 -14.64 25.69
CA ASN A 195 -17.60 -14.34 26.97
C ASN A 195 -16.64 -14.30 28.19
N THR A 196 -15.33 -14.14 27.98
CA THR A 196 -14.37 -13.99 29.08
C THR A 196 -14.63 -12.67 29.79
N PHE A 197 -15.01 -12.71 31.07
CA PHE A 197 -15.10 -11.50 31.90
C PHE A 197 -13.70 -10.94 32.21
N LEU A 198 -13.43 -9.73 31.75
CA LEU A 198 -12.15 -9.02 31.90
C LEU A 198 -12.20 -7.86 32.91
N GLY A 199 -13.40 -7.46 33.34
CA GLY A 199 -13.62 -6.38 34.30
C GLY A 199 -14.96 -5.68 34.11
N LEU A 200 -15.09 -4.51 34.73
CA LEU A 200 -16.27 -3.65 34.71
C LEU A 200 -15.95 -2.25 34.18
N GLN A 201 -16.94 -1.62 33.56
CA GLN A 201 -17.11 -0.17 33.65
C GLN A 201 -18.21 0.10 34.68
N ARG A 202 -17.90 0.91 35.69
CA ARG A 202 -18.86 1.47 36.65
C ARG A 202 -19.20 2.90 36.23
N ILE A 203 -20.48 3.25 36.26
CA ILE A 203 -20.97 4.61 35.98
C ILE A 203 -21.73 5.09 37.21
N PHE A 204 -21.14 6.06 37.91
CA PHE A 204 -21.68 6.61 39.15
C PHE A 204 -22.83 7.59 38.87
N ASN A 205 -23.64 7.91 39.89
CA ASN A 205 -24.81 8.79 39.76
C ASN A 205 -24.49 10.20 39.24
N ASP A 206 -23.29 10.71 39.49
CA ASP A 206 -22.77 11.96 38.90
C ASP A 206 -22.48 11.83 37.40
N GLY A 207 -22.21 10.63 36.91
CA GLY A 207 -21.81 10.31 35.54
C GLY A 207 -20.33 9.94 35.39
N GLN A 208 -19.54 9.91 36.48
CA GLN A 208 -18.15 9.47 36.41
C GLN A 208 -18.06 8.00 35.98
N LYS A 209 -17.31 7.74 34.91
CA LYS A 209 -17.01 6.40 34.39
C LYS A 209 -15.68 5.91 34.98
N ARG A 210 -15.69 4.78 35.70
CA ARG A 210 -14.47 4.17 36.29
C ARG A 210 -14.34 2.71 35.87
N PHE A 211 -13.18 2.32 35.37
CA PHE A 211 -12.89 0.96 34.90
C PHE A 211 -12.16 0.12 35.97
N THR A 212 -12.24 -1.20 35.87
CA THR A 212 -11.38 -2.12 36.66
C THR A 212 -9.90 -1.80 36.44
N LYS A 213 -9.12 -1.74 37.53
CA LYS A 213 -7.68 -1.44 37.49
C LYS A 213 -6.93 -2.59 36.80
N GLY A 214 -6.19 -2.27 35.73
CA GLY A 214 -5.44 -3.26 34.93
C GLY A 214 -6.17 -3.83 33.72
N LEU A 215 -7.45 -3.47 33.52
CA LEU A 215 -8.25 -3.89 32.36
C LEU A 215 -7.61 -3.47 31.01
N SER A 216 -7.52 -4.41 30.07
CA SER A 216 -7.40 -4.08 28.65
C SER A 216 -8.77 -3.74 28.07
N LYS A 217 -8.96 -2.50 27.59
CA LYS A 217 -10.15 -2.14 26.78
C LYS A 217 -10.03 -2.60 25.33
N LYS A 218 -8.80 -2.71 24.80
CA LYS A 218 -8.52 -2.73 23.37
C LYS A 218 -9.03 -4.00 22.67
N GLY A 219 -10.12 -3.88 21.91
CA GLY A 219 -10.77 -4.99 21.21
C GLY A 219 -11.81 -5.74 22.03
N HIS A 220 -12.11 -5.23 23.23
CA HIS A 220 -13.07 -5.73 24.21
C HIS A 220 -14.19 -4.70 24.39
N PHE A 221 -15.38 -5.14 24.80
CA PHE A 221 -16.61 -4.34 24.74
C PHE A 221 -17.55 -4.69 25.89
N ALA A 222 -18.52 -3.81 26.15
CA ALA A 222 -19.71 -4.16 26.93
C ALA A 222 -20.86 -4.52 25.99
N LEU A 223 -21.62 -5.56 26.31
CA LEU A 223 -22.79 -6.00 25.56
C LEU A 223 -24.06 -5.54 26.29
N ILE A 224 -24.95 -4.87 25.55
CA ILE A 224 -26.23 -4.34 26.06
C ILE A 224 -27.36 -5.00 25.27
N GLY A 225 -28.46 -5.33 25.95
CA GLY A 225 -29.61 -6.03 25.37
C GLY A 225 -29.50 -7.55 25.32
N CYS A 226 -28.38 -8.13 25.74
CA CYS A 226 -28.23 -9.59 25.88
C CYS A 226 -27.24 -9.90 27.03
N PRO A 227 -27.50 -10.91 27.91
CA PRO A 227 -26.64 -11.23 29.05
C PRO A 227 -25.28 -11.86 28.66
N SER A 228 -25.16 -12.40 27.45
CA SER A 228 -23.96 -13.02 26.89
C SER A 228 -23.94 -12.90 25.36
N LEU A 229 -22.78 -13.12 24.73
CA LEU A 229 -22.64 -13.11 23.28
C LEU A 229 -23.60 -14.13 22.61
N PRO A 230 -24.48 -13.73 21.67
CA PRO A 230 -25.35 -14.66 20.95
C PRO A 230 -24.55 -15.58 20.00
N GLU A 231 -24.99 -16.83 19.80
CA GLU A 231 -24.37 -17.72 18.80
C GLU A 231 -24.50 -17.19 17.36
N LYS A 232 -25.62 -16.52 17.07
CA LYS A 232 -25.98 -15.96 15.76
C LYS A 232 -26.60 -14.58 15.98
N ILE A 233 -26.30 -13.66 15.08
CA ILE A 233 -26.83 -12.29 15.11
C ILE A 233 -26.99 -11.77 13.66
N SER A 234 -28.10 -11.09 13.43
CA SER A 234 -28.55 -10.46 12.18
C SER A 234 -27.70 -9.25 11.81
N THR A 235 -27.50 -8.34 12.76
CA THR A 235 -26.73 -7.10 12.58
C THR A 235 -25.84 -6.83 13.79
N ILE A 236 -24.60 -6.42 13.57
CA ILE A 236 -23.69 -6.04 14.66
C ILE A 236 -23.76 -4.52 14.82
N HIS A 237 -24.61 -4.06 15.73
CA HIS A 237 -24.69 -2.65 16.10
C HIS A 237 -23.59 -2.30 17.10
N VAL A 238 -22.70 -1.36 16.75
CA VAL A 238 -21.58 -0.91 17.60
C VAL A 238 -21.70 0.59 17.84
N CYS A 239 -21.40 1.06 19.05
CA CYS A 239 -21.36 2.49 19.39
C CYS A 239 -20.27 2.76 20.44
N GLU A 240 -20.05 4.03 20.79
CA GLU A 240 -19.10 4.39 21.84
C GLU A 240 -19.68 4.20 23.26
N GLY A 241 -20.78 4.88 23.59
CA GLY A 241 -21.32 4.96 24.95
C GLY A 241 -22.29 3.85 25.37
N VAL A 242 -22.34 3.55 26.68
CA VAL A 242 -23.31 2.59 27.27
C VAL A 242 -24.75 3.12 27.22
N ALA A 243 -24.96 4.42 27.48
CA ALA A 243 -26.30 5.03 27.35
C ALA A 243 -26.76 5.09 25.89
N THR A 244 -25.83 5.36 24.97
CA THR A 244 -26.01 5.26 23.52
C THR A 244 -26.48 3.84 23.15
N ALA A 245 -25.73 2.81 23.54
CA ALA A 245 -26.07 1.41 23.32
C ALA A 245 -27.45 1.02 23.87
N ALA A 246 -27.78 1.46 25.09
CA ALA A 246 -29.07 1.19 25.72
C ALA A 246 -30.25 1.90 25.05
N SER A 247 -30.03 3.05 24.41
CA SER A 247 -31.07 3.77 23.67
C SER A 247 -31.33 3.12 22.31
N ILE A 248 -30.25 2.73 21.61
CA ILE A 248 -30.31 1.97 20.35
C ILE A 248 -31.02 0.62 20.59
N HIS A 249 -30.66 -0.10 21.65
CA HIS A 249 -31.33 -1.35 22.03
C HIS A 249 -32.82 -1.16 22.31
N ARG A 250 -33.22 -0.08 22.99
CA ARG A 250 -34.65 0.23 23.24
C ARG A 250 -35.44 0.59 21.98
N ALA A 251 -34.78 1.16 20.96
CA ALA A 251 -35.43 1.52 19.70
C ALA A 251 -35.52 0.36 18.70
N ILE A 252 -34.54 -0.56 18.70
CA ILE A 252 -34.37 -1.59 17.67
C ILE A 252 -34.63 -3.02 18.20
N GLY A 253 -34.52 -3.25 19.51
CA GLY A 253 -34.64 -4.56 20.14
C GLY A 253 -33.39 -5.45 20.01
N GLU A 254 -32.53 -5.25 19.00
CA GLU A 254 -31.29 -6.03 18.83
C GLU A 254 -30.22 -5.72 19.91
N PRO A 255 -29.28 -6.65 20.19
CA PRO A 255 -28.15 -6.41 21.08
C PRO A 255 -27.13 -5.40 20.52
N VAL A 256 -26.58 -4.54 21.38
CA VAL A 256 -25.67 -3.46 20.99
C VAL A 256 -24.35 -3.54 21.74
N PHE A 257 -23.24 -3.40 20.99
CA PHE A 257 -21.87 -3.48 21.48
C PHE A 257 -21.33 -2.07 21.79
N SER A 258 -21.16 -1.75 23.07
CA SER A 258 -20.49 -0.53 23.53
C SER A 258 -18.97 -0.71 23.49
N ALA A 259 -18.30 0.05 22.63
CA ALA A 259 -16.85 0.06 22.48
C ALA A 259 -16.13 0.85 23.58
N LEU A 260 -16.83 1.55 24.46
CA LEU A 260 -16.32 2.26 25.65
C LEU A 260 -15.48 3.52 25.38
N ASP A 261 -14.85 3.64 24.20
CA ASP A 261 -14.27 4.87 23.64
C ASP A 261 -14.13 4.81 22.09
N ALA A 262 -14.06 5.98 21.44
CA ALA A 262 -13.98 6.12 19.99
C ALA A 262 -12.84 5.30 19.36
N PHE A 263 -11.65 5.32 19.97
CA PHE A 263 -10.46 4.68 19.43
C PHE A 263 -10.51 3.14 19.55
N ASN A 264 -11.44 2.62 20.35
CA ASN A 264 -11.70 1.20 20.49
C ASN A 264 -12.71 0.64 19.46
N LEU A 265 -13.45 1.50 18.72
CA LEU A 265 -14.37 1.08 17.65
C LEU A 265 -13.68 0.14 16.64
N LEU A 266 -12.53 0.54 16.07
CA LEU A 266 -11.81 -0.28 15.09
C LEU A 266 -11.29 -1.61 15.66
N PRO A 267 -10.66 -1.66 16.86
CA PRO A 267 -10.40 -2.92 17.56
C PRO A 267 -11.64 -3.80 17.77
N VAL A 268 -12.74 -3.26 18.29
CA VAL A 268 -13.97 -4.02 18.63
C VAL A 268 -14.64 -4.56 17.37
N CYS A 269 -14.88 -3.73 16.36
CA CYS A 269 -15.42 -4.18 15.07
C CYS A 269 -14.49 -5.22 14.40
N LYS A 270 -13.17 -5.13 14.58
CA LYS A 270 -12.23 -6.18 14.12
C LYS A 270 -12.30 -7.47 14.91
N SER A 271 -12.63 -7.45 16.20
CA SER A 271 -12.92 -8.68 16.97
C SER A 271 -14.24 -9.29 16.50
N LEU A 272 -15.31 -8.50 16.46
CA LEU A 272 -16.66 -8.94 16.08
C LEU A 272 -16.72 -9.47 14.63
N LYS A 273 -16.11 -8.80 13.64
CA LYS A 273 -16.04 -9.29 12.25
C LYS A 273 -15.17 -10.56 12.07
N ARG A 274 -14.40 -11.00 13.07
CA ARG A 274 -13.73 -12.32 13.04
C ARG A 274 -14.63 -13.42 13.58
N HIS A 275 -15.39 -13.12 14.65
CA HIS A 275 -16.32 -14.06 15.26
C HIS A 275 -17.57 -14.27 14.38
N TYR A 276 -18.11 -13.17 13.82
CA TYR A 276 -19.25 -13.14 12.92
C TYR A 276 -18.83 -12.66 11.50
N PRO A 277 -18.15 -13.50 10.69
CA PRO A 277 -17.50 -13.04 9.46
C PRO A 277 -18.46 -12.62 8.33
N LYS A 278 -19.70 -13.14 8.33
CA LYS A 278 -20.71 -12.83 7.30
C LYS A 278 -21.62 -11.65 7.67
N THR A 279 -21.87 -11.42 8.96
CA THR A 279 -22.84 -10.45 9.47
C THR A 279 -22.42 -9.01 9.17
N GLN A 280 -23.39 -8.14 8.89
CA GLN A 280 -23.15 -6.70 8.65
C GLN A 280 -22.76 -6.00 9.96
N ILE A 281 -21.96 -4.93 9.87
CA ILE A 281 -21.68 -4.05 11.01
C ILE A 281 -22.30 -2.68 10.73
N ILE A 282 -23.00 -2.13 11.71
CA ILE A 282 -23.53 -0.77 11.71
C ILE A 282 -22.92 -0.04 12.89
N ILE A 283 -22.23 1.08 12.63
CA ILE A 283 -21.57 1.88 13.66
C ILE A 283 -22.39 3.14 13.92
N TRP A 284 -23.01 3.21 15.09
CA TRP A 284 -23.66 4.41 15.60
C TRP A 284 -22.59 5.32 16.18
N ALA A 285 -22.32 6.41 15.49
CA ALA A 285 -21.24 7.34 15.81
C ALA A 285 -21.70 8.46 16.73
N ASP A 286 -20.84 8.88 17.65
CA ASP A 286 -21.04 10.11 18.42
C ASP A 286 -20.58 11.32 17.56
N ASN A 287 -21.30 12.43 17.65
CA ASN A 287 -21.08 13.65 16.86
C ASN A 287 -20.37 14.73 17.71
N ASP A 288 -19.05 14.63 17.82
CA ASP A 288 -18.15 15.51 18.59
C ASP A 288 -17.99 16.93 17.98
N TRP A 289 -19.03 17.52 17.38
CA TRP A 289 -18.93 18.79 16.64
C TRP A 289 -18.35 19.93 17.49
N GLN A 290 -18.82 20.10 18.74
CA GLN A 290 -18.30 21.06 19.71
C GLN A 290 -16.78 20.99 19.92
N LYS A 291 -16.19 19.79 19.77
CA LYS A 291 -14.79 19.51 20.07
C LYS A 291 -13.92 19.54 18.81
N ALA A 292 -14.50 19.72 17.63
CA ALA A 292 -13.80 19.56 16.35
C ALA A 292 -12.65 20.57 16.18
N GLU A 293 -12.86 21.82 16.57
CA GLU A 293 -11.85 22.89 16.44
C GLU A 293 -10.76 22.84 17.53
N ASN A 294 -11.01 22.15 18.64
CA ASN A 294 -10.08 22.08 19.77
C ASN A 294 -8.70 21.56 19.35
N ARG A 295 -7.65 22.16 19.91
CA ARG A 295 -6.27 21.76 19.63
C ARG A 295 -5.77 20.79 20.70
N THR A 296 -5.21 19.67 20.25
CA THR A 296 -4.41 18.74 21.06
C THR A 296 -3.18 19.45 21.65
N LYS A 297 -2.55 18.83 22.66
CA LYS A 297 -1.30 19.32 23.30
C LYS A 297 -0.13 19.60 22.33
N PHE A 298 -0.20 19.09 21.09
CA PHE A 298 0.80 19.32 20.04
C PHE A 298 0.36 20.40 19.02
N GLY A 299 -0.57 21.28 19.39
CA GLY A 299 -1.10 22.37 18.54
C GLY A 299 -2.00 21.90 17.39
N ARG A 300 -2.29 20.61 17.27
CA ARG A 300 -3.03 20.01 16.15
C ARG A 300 -4.53 20.05 16.44
N ILE A 301 -5.33 20.62 15.51
CA ILE A 301 -6.80 20.46 15.46
C ILE A 301 -7.17 18.98 15.61
N LEU A 302 -8.15 18.70 16.48
CA LEU A 302 -8.63 17.37 16.84
C LEU A 302 -9.53 16.76 15.75
N GLY A 303 -10.52 17.52 15.28
CA GLY A 303 -11.61 17.03 14.45
C GLY A 303 -12.70 16.31 15.26
N ASN A 304 -13.86 16.10 14.64
CA ASN A 304 -15.00 15.38 15.22
C ASN A 304 -14.61 13.91 15.48
N THR A 305 -14.25 13.58 16.73
CA THR A 305 -13.53 12.34 17.04
C THR A 305 -14.40 11.09 16.86
N GLY A 306 -15.64 11.09 17.37
CA GLY A 306 -16.61 10.01 17.13
C GLY A 306 -16.84 9.73 15.63
N LEU A 307 -17.23 10.75 14.84
CA LEU A 307 -17.43 10.57 13.39
C LEU A 307 -16.15 10.12 12.66
N ILE A 308 -14.98 10.66 13.01
CA ILE A 308 -13.71 10.25 12.39
C ILE A 308 -13.39 8.78 12.72
N GLN A 309 -13.54 8.33 13.97
CA GLN A 309 -13.24 6.93 14.31
C GLN A 309 -14.29 5.95 13.77
N ALA A 310 -15.57 6.33 13.69
CA ALA A 310 -16.62 5.51 13.09
C ALA A 310 -16.39 5.32 11.58
N ASN A 311 -16.26 6.41 10.82
CA ASN A 311 -16.00 6.35 9.38
C ASN A 311 -14.66 5.67 9.06
N ARG A 312 -13.62 5.90 9.88
CA ARG A 312 -12.33 5.18 9.80
C ARG A 312 -12.49 3.67 9.97
N THR A 313 -13.37 3.27 10.89
CA THR A 313 -13.61 1.86 11.18
C THR A 313 -14.32 1.19 10.01
N ALA A 314 -15.38 1.83 9.52
CA ALA A 314 -16.18 1.36 8.41
C ALA A 314 -15.39 1.32 7.09
N PHE A 315 -14.62 2.37 6.76
CA PHE A 315 -13.74 2.39 5.57
C PHE A 315 -12.77 1.21 5.56
N LYS A 316 -12.22 0.84 6.73
CA LYS A 316 -11.25 -0.26 6.88
C LYS A 316 -11.88 -1.65 7.08
N LEU A 317 -13.22 -1.77 7.01
CA LEU A 317 -13.96 -3.03 7.19
C LEU A 317 -15.08 -3.16 6.12
N ARG A 318 -14.82 -3.94 5.06
CA ARG A 318 -15.78 -4.15 3.95
C ARG A 318 -17.19 -4.51 4.44
N GLY A 319 -18.21 -3.82 3.89
CA GLY A 319 -19.62 -4.05 4.23
C GLY A 319 -19.97 -3.59 5.65
N THR A 320 -19.40 -2.47 6.09
CA THR A 320 -19.70 -1.79 7.35
C THR A 320 -20.32 -0.43 7.03
N LEU A 321 -21.40 -0.08 7.71
CA LEU A 321 -22.13 1.17 7.56
C LEU A 321 -21.99 2.04 8.81
N VAL A 322 -22.32 3.33 8.70
CA VAL A 322 -22.27 4.32 9.77
C VAL A 322 -23.65 5.00 9.89
N CYS A 323 -24.12 5.13 11.12
CA CYS A 323 -25.25 5.99 11.49
C CYS A 323 -24.68 7.24 12.17
N THR A 324 -25.15 8.42 11.76
CA THR A 324 -24.84 9.73 12.36
C THR A 324 -26.11 10.29 12.99
N PRO A 325 -26.08 10.82 14.23
CA PRO A 325 -27.28 11.39 14.84
C PRO A 325 -27.63 12.70 14.14
N ASP A 326 -28.81 12.74 13.53
CA ASP A 326 -29.35 13.93 12.89
C ASP A 326 -30.14 14.79 13.89
N PHE A 327 -29.67 16.02 14.08
CA PHE A 327 -30.27 17.04 14.93
C PHE A 327 -30.89 18.19 14.11
N SER A 328 -30.83 18.16 12.78
CA SER A 328 -31.20 19.28 11.89
C SER A 328 -32.69 19.67 11.92
N THR A 329 -33.54 18.77 12.40
CA THR A 329 -35.00 18.95 12.53
C THR A 329 -35.44 19.32 13.97
N LEU A 330 -34.50 19.75 14.81
CA LEU A 330 -34.72 20.19 16.19
C LEU A 330 -34.26 21.64 16.36
N ASP A 331 -34.77 22.32 17.39
CA ASP A 331 -34.42 23.71 17.67
C ASP A 331 -32.92 23.89 17.96
N SER A 332 -32.31 24.87 17.30
CA SER A 332 -30.92 25.29 17.49
C SER A 332 -30.57 25.68 18.93
N GLU A 333 -31.55 26.16 19.72
CA GLU A 333 -31.40 26.40 21.15
C GLU A 333 -31.23 25.09 21.94
N LEU A 334 -31.98 24.04 21.59
CA LEU A 334 -32.02 22.77 22.33
C LEU A 334 -30.83 21.85 22.02
N ILE A 335 -30.27 21.94 20.82
CA ILE A 335 -29.18 21.05 20.36
C ILE A 335 -27.77 21.53 20.74
N LYS A 336 -27.64 22.65 21.46
CA LYS A 336 -26.35 23.26 21.87
C LYS A 336 -25.38 22.30 22.55
N GLU A 337 -25.88 21.32 23.30
CA GLU A 337 -25.09 20.27 23.97
C GLU A 337 -25.30 18.86 23.40
N ALA A 338 -26.13 18.69 22.37
CA ALA A 338 -26.47 17.39 21.83
C ALA A 338 -25.34 16.82 20.97
N THR A 339 -24.89 15.60 21.28
CA THR A 339 -23.76 14.96 20.59
C THR A 339 -23.95 13.46 20.31
N ASP A 340 -24.65 12.70 21.17
CA ASP A 340 -24.81 11.25 21.02
C ASP A 340 -26.26 10.83 20.66
N PHE A 341 -26.45 9.58 20.21
CA PHE A 341 -27.78 9.05 19.89
C PHE A 341 -28.71 8.93 21.12
N ASN A 342 -28.19 8.98 22.34
CA ASN A 342 -29.04 9.10 23.51
C ASN A 342 -29.54 10.53 23.72
N ASP A 343 -28.74 11.57 23.42
CA ASP A 343 -29.21 12.96 23.38
C ASP A 343 -30.32 13.11 22.33
N LEU A 344 -30.19 12.45 21.16
CA LEU A 344 -31.26 12.38 20.15
C LEU A 344 -32.52 11.68 20.66
N HIS A 345 -32.38 10.58 21.41
CA HIS A 345 -33.50 9.91 22.09
C HIS A 345 -34.18 10.82 23.13
N LEU A 346 -33.42 11.61 23.90
CA LEU A 346 -33.96 12.55 24.89
C LEU A 346 -34.72 13.72 24.26
N LEU A 347 -34.27 14.24 23.11
CA LEU A 347 -34.88 15.39 22.43
C LEU A 347 -35.98 15.01 21.44
N GLY A 348 -35.82 13.89 20.72
CA GLY A 348 -36.71 13.46 19.62
C GLY A 348 -37.45 12.14 19.84
N GLY A 349 -37.22 11.43 20.96
CA GLY A 349 -37.81 10.13 21.25
C GLY A 349 -37.10 8.94 20.57
N LEU A 350 -37.50 7.72 20.93
CA LEU A 350 -36.88 6.49 20.40
C LEU A 350 -37.09 6.30 18.89
N ASN A 351 -38.20 6.78 18.33
CA ASN A 351 -38.56 6.57 16.93
C ASN A 351 -37.49 7.09 15.96
N ARG A 352 -36.84 8.22 16.28
CA ARG A 352 -35.74 8.79 15.49
C ARG A 352 -34.55 7.83 15.34
N LEU A 353 -34.32 6.96 16.32
CA LEU A 353 -33.23 5.96 16.27
C LEU A 353 -33.61 4.79 15.34
N SER A 354 -34.87 4.36 15.32
CA SER A 354 -35.36 3.37 14.35
C SER A 354 -35.51 3.91 12.93
N GLU A 355 -35.74 5.22 12.77
CA GLU A 355 -35.79 5.94 11.48
C GLU A 355 -34.39 6.23 10.90
N THR A 356 -33.31 6.06 11.67
CA THR A 356 -31.95 6.43 11.24
C THR A 356 -31.42 5.48 10.16
N ILE A 357 -31.24 6.00 8.94
CA ILE A 357 -30.74 5.24 7.79
C ILE A 357 -29.21 4.99 7.91
N PRO A 358 -28.73 3.73 7.89
CA PRO A 358 -27.31 3.41 7.91
C PRO A 358 -26.64 3.67 6.54
N ASN A 359 -25.58 4.47 6.53
CA ASN A 359 -24.94 4.96 5.31
C ASN A 359 -23.55 4.35 5.05
N LYS A 360 -23.07 4.37 3.79
CA LYS A 360 -21.66 4.07 3.47
C LYS A 360 -20.76 5.15 4.12
N PRO A 361 -19.54 4.83 4.57
CA PRO A 361 -18.73 5.76 5.35
C PRO A 361 -18.16 6.91 4.53
N ASP A 362 -18.22 8.13 5.09
CA ASP A 362 -17.51 9.29 4.56
C ASP A 362 -16.01 8.96 4.43
N ILE A 363 -15.50 9.04 3.20
CA ILE A 363 -14.13 8.64 2.87
C ILE A 363 -13.12 9.65 3.39
N HIS A 364 -13.46 10.94 3.40
CA HIS A 364 -12.59 12.01 3.89
C HIS A 364 -12.44 11.94 5.41
N LEU A 365 -13.53 11.79 6.16
CA LEU A 365 -13.50 11.53 7.61
C LEU A 365 -12.81 10.21 7.94
N GLY A 366 -13.07 9.16 7.14
CA GLY A 366 -12.44 7.85 7.32
C GLY A 366 -10.92 7.85 7.11
N LEU A 367 -10.42 8.76 6.27
CA LEU A 367 -9.01 8.94 5.95
C LEU A 367 -8.36 10.17 6.63
N TRP A 368 -9.08 10.94 7.45
CA TRP A 368 -8.63 12.20 8.07
C TRP A 368 -7.18 12.18 8.59
N HIS A 369 -6.81 11.12 9.33
CA HIS A 369 -5.45 10.96 9.88
C HIS A 369 -4.42 10.59 8.82
N GLU A 370 -4.76 9.70 7.88
CA GLU A 370 -3.90 9.28 6.77
C GLU A 370 -3.70 10.41 5.75
N LEU A 371 -4.74 11.18 5.41
CA LEU A 371 -4.66 12.33 4.51
C LEU A 371 -3.75 13.41 5.10
N ARG A 372 -3.93 13.71 6.39
CA ARG A 372 -3.05 14.63 7.11
C ARG A 372 -1.59 14.16 7.07
N HIS A 373 -1.34 12.87 7.30
CA HIS A 373 0.00 12.28 7.26
C HIS A 373 0.58 12.30 5.84
N PHE A 374 -0.23 11.96 4.83
CA PHE A 374 0.13 11.99 3.41
C PHE A 374 0.52 13.40 2.97
N ASN A 375 -0.32 14.40 3.28
CA ASN A 375 -0.05 15.81 3.02
C ASN A 375 1.22 16.28 3.75
N GLN A 376 1.39 15.94 5.04
CA GLN A 376 2.59 16.29 5.79
C GLN A 376 3.87 15.71 5.18
N HIS A 377 3.87 14.44 4.78
CA HIS A 377 5.01 13.84 4.08
C HIS A 377 5.23 14.48 2.70
N ALA A 378 4.17 14.66 1.91
CA ALA A 378 4.30 15.17 0.55
C ALA A 378 4.74 16.65 0.52
N HIS A 379 4.25 17.51 1.44
CA HIS A 379 4.72 18.89 1.53
C HIS A 379 6.09 19.03 2.23
N GLY A 380 6.41 18.08 3.12
CA GLY A 380 7.62 18.07 3.96
C GLY A 380 8.86 17.48 3.26
N ALA A 381 8.70 16.52 2.35
CA ALA A 381 9.79 16.02 1.52
C ALA A 381 10.43 17.17 0.73
N VAL A 382 9.61 18.01 0.10
CA VAL A 382 10.06 19.19 -0.65
C VAL A 382 10.06 20.44 0.23
N ALA A 383 10.81 20.39 1.33
CA ALA A 383 11.03 21.52 2.25
C ALA A 383 12.35 22.26 1.93
N PRO A 384 12.43 23.59 2.12
CA PRO A 384 13.63 24.36 1.79
C PRO A 384 14.86 23.91 2.60
N GLY A 385 14.71 23.67 3.90
CA GLY A 385 15.77 23.13 4.79
C GLY A 385 16.17 21.66 4.53
N GLN A 386 15.93 21.13 3.33
CA GLN A 386 16.60 19.95 2.80
C GLN A 386 17.83 20.30 1.95
N PHE A 387 18.00 21.57 1.58
CA PHE A 387 19.06 22.05 0.69
C PHE A 387 19.88 23.16 1.38
N ALA A 388 21.14 23.36 0.97
CA ALA A 388 22.02 24.36 1.58
C ALA A 388 21.54 25.81 1.33
N ASP A 389 21.23 26.14 0.07
CA ASP A 389 20.38 27.28 -0.30
C ASP A 389 19.06 26.72 -0.82
N GLY A 390 18.09 26.54 0.09
CA GLY A 390 16.73 26.14 -0.26
C GLY A 390 15.76 27.31 -0.07
N VAL A 391 15.10 27.73 -1.15
CA VAL A 391 14.02 28.73 -1.13
C VAL A 391 12.71 28.10 -1.59
N LYS A 392 11.59 28.37 -0.91
CA LYS A 392 10.27 27.81 -1.28
C LYS A 392 9.26 28.91 -1.60
N LEU A 393 8.94 29.05 -2.88
CA LEU A 393 7.92 29.96 -3.39
C LEU A 393 6.58 29.23 -3.46
N SER A 394 5.53 29.81 -2.88
CA SER A 394 4.18 29.26 -2.88
C SER A 394 3.27 30.08 -3.77
N TYR A 395 2.54 29.41 -4.66
CA TYR A 395 1.52 30.00 -5.54
C TYR A 395 0.15 29.42 -5.20
N ASN A 396 -0.93 30.09 -5.61
CA ASN A 396 -2.29 29.56 -5.52
C ASN A 396 -3.12 30.07 -6.71
N SER A 397 -2.76 29.60 -7.91
CA SER A 397 -3.33 30.08 -9.16
C SER A 397 -3.47 28.94 -10.17
N ARG A 398 -4.53 28.97 -10.99
CA ARG A 398 -4.83 27.93 -12.00
C ARG A 398 -3.65 27.64 -12.93
N TYR A 399 -2.89 28.69 -13.24
CA TYR A 399 -1.62 28.61 -13.98
C TYR A 399 -0.51 29.20 -13.11
N LEU A 400 0.70 28.65 -13.21
CA LEU A 400 1.89 29.27 -12.66
C LEU A 400 2.21 30.59 -13.40
N PRO A 401 2.83 31.59 -12.73
CA PRO A 401 3.29 32.80 -13.41
C PRO A 401 4.30 32.50 -14.51
N ASN A 402 4.34 33.34 -15.55
CA ASN A 402 5.27 33.17 -16.67
C ASN A 402 6.73 33.43 -16.28
N ASP A 403 6.95 34.30 -15.29
CA ASP A 403 8.26 34.77 -14.81
C ASP A 403 8.79 33.95 -13.62
N VAL A 404 8.45 32.66 -13.54
CA VAL A 404 8.78 31.78 -12.40
C VAL A 404 10.28 31.55 -12.19
N PHE A 405 11.08 31.51 -13.27
CA PHE A 405 12.50 31.18 -13.23
C PHE A 405 13.37 32.46 -13.18
N LYS A 406 13.70 32.94 -11.96
CA LYS A 406 14.38 34.24 -11.73
C LYS A 406 15.83 34.17 -11.23
N ARG A 407 16.38 32.99 -11.01
CA ARG A 407 17.80 32.77 -10.63
C ARG A 407 18.32 31.53 -11.37
N GLU A 408 19.64 31.40 -11.47
CA GLU A 408 20.27 30.13 -11.88
C GLU A 408 20.20 29.11 -10.73
N GLY A 409 20.49 27.83 -11.02
CA GLY A 409 20.43 26.70 -10.11
C GLY A 409 19.30 25.72 -10.40
N VAL A 410 18.83 25.02 -9.37
CA VAL A 410 17.80 23.98 -9.50
C VAL A 410 16.41 24.55 -9.24
N HIS A 411 15.44 24.20 -10.06
CA HIS A 411 14.03 24.55 -9.93
C HIS A 411 13.17 23.29 -9.82
N LEU A 412 12.58 23.10 -8.64
CA LEU A 412 11.72 21.97 -8.31
C LEU A 412 10.26 22.43 -8.40
N VAL A 413 9.64 22.22 -9.57
CA VAL A 413 8.27 22.66 -9.85
C VAL A 413 7.29 21.54 -9.53
N ARG A 414 6.52 21.76 -8.46
CA ARG A 414 5.36 20.94 -8.11
C ARG A 414 4.08 21.71 -8.35
N SER A 415 3.32 21.27 -9.35
CA SER A 415 2.05 21.88 -9.73
C SER A 415 1.14 20.84 -10.40
N ALA A 416 -0.14 20.81 -10.00
CA ALA A 416 -1.10 19.77 -10.37
C ALA A 416 -1.29 19.61 -11.91
N ILE A 417 -1.84 18.47 -12.34
CA ILE A 417 -1.99 18.17 -13.77
C ILE A 417 -2.95 19.18 -14.43
N GLY A 418 -2.52 19.79 -15.55
CA GLY A 418 -3.29 20.83 -16.26
C GLY A 418 -2.98 22.28 -15.86
N THR A 419 -2.16 22.52 -14.83
CA THR A 419 -1.82 23.87 -14.32
C THR A 419 -0.74 24.63 -15.11
N GLY A 420 -0.54 24.30 -16.38
CA GLY A 420 0.36 25.04 -17.28
C GLY A 420 1.87 24.77 -17.13
N LYS A 421 2.30 23.66 -16.51
CA LYS A 421 3.75 23.32 -16.37
C LYS A 421 4.53 23.43 -17.69
N THR A 422 4.00 22.88 -18.79
CA THR A 422 4.65 22.96 -20.11
C THR A 422 4.63 24.38 -20.70
N ALA A 423 3.68 25.23 -20.31
CA ALA A 423 3.56 26.60 -20.81
C ALA A 423 4.61 27.55 -20.20
N ILE A 424 4.98 27.35 -18.91
CA ILE A 424 6.09 28.13 -18.32
C ILE A 424 7.46 27.70 -18.90
N VAL A 425 7.62 26.44 -19.30
CA VAL A 425 8.80 25.98 -20.07
C VAL A 425 8.80 26.63 -21.44
N GLU A 426 7.68 26.62 -22.15
CA GLU A 426 7.52 27.25 -23.46
C GLU A 426 7.85 28.75 -23.42
N HIS A 427 7.46 29.45 -22.35
CA HIS A 427 7.83 30.84 -22.12
C HIS A 427 9.35 31.02 -21.94
N LEU A 428 9.97 30.23 -21.06
CA LEU A 428 11.42 30.25 -20.80
C LEU A 428 12.24 29.97 -22.08
N VAL A 429 11.86 28.94 -22.84
CA VAL A 429 12.55 28.49 -24.06
C VAL A 429 12.48 29.57 -25.15
N LYS A 430 11.35 30.30 -25.24
CA LYS A 430 11.17 31.44 -26.15
C LYS A 430 11.91 32.71 -25.70
N GLN A 431 12.02 32.96 -24.39
CA GLN A 431 12.81 34.07 -23.85
C GLN A 431 14.33 33.87 -24.00
N ASN A 432 14.80 32.62 -24.12
CA ASN A 432 16.22 32.28 -24.17
C ASN A 432 16.64 31.63 -25.51
N PRO A 433 16.59 32.35 -26.65
CA PRO A 433 16.88 31.78 -27.97
C PRO A 433 18.35 31.43 -28.20
N ARG A 434 19.30 31.98 -27.42
CA ARG A 434 20.76 31.76 -27.58
C ARG A 434 21.36 30.72 -26.63
N GLN A 435 20.60 30.27 -25.63
CA GLN A 435 21.05 29.23 -24.68
C GLN A 435 20.98 27.84 -25.31
N SER A 436 21.88 26.95 -24.91
CA SER A 436 21.71 25.50 -25.16
C SER A 436 20.69 24.92 -24.18
N ILE A 437 19.76 24.13 -24.70
CA ILE A 437 18.62 23.57 -23.97
C ILE A 437 18.53 22.08 -24.25
N LEU A 438 18.47 21.28 -23.20
CA LEU A 438 18.14 19.86 -23.26
C LEU A 438 16.77 19.63 -22.62
N PHE A 439 15.81 19.12 -23.38
CA PHE A 439 14.55 18.61 -22.84
C PHE A 439 14.61 17.07 -22.79
N THR A 440 14.24 16.47 -21.66
CA THR A 440 14.11 15.01 -21.55
C THR A 440 12.92 14.56 -20.71
N THR A 441 12.40 13.38 -21.05
CA THR A 441 11.30 12.72 -20.37
C THR A 441 11.30 11.22 -20.72
N HIS A 442 10.34 10.47 -20.16
CA HIS A 442 10.37 9.01 -20.11
C HIS A 442 9.73 8.29 -21.33
N LEU A 443 9.12 9.02 -22.27
CA LEU A 443 8.41 8.48 -23.44
C LEU A 443 8.71 9.24 -24.73
N ILE A 444 8.85 8.51 -25.84
CA ILE A 444 9.14 9.06 -27.17
C ILE A 444 8.01 9.99 -27.65
N SER A 445 6.74 9.62 -27.45
CA SER A 445 5.58 10.45 -27.85
C SER A 445 5.52 11.79 -27.13
N LEU A 446 6.00 11.87 -25.88
CA LEU A 446 6.14 13.13 -25.16
C LEU A 446 7.30 13.98 -25.69
N VAL A 447 8.39 13.34 -26.14
CA VAL A 447 9.54 14.02 -26.73
C VAL A 447 9.14 14.71 -28.04
N GLU A 448 8.43 14.04 -28.95
CA GLU A 448 7.95 14.68 -30.19
C GLU A 448 7.00 15.86 -29.91
N SER A 449 6.04 15.67 -28.99
CA SER A 449 5.08 16.71 -28.64
C SER A 449 5.75 17.92 -27.96
N ALA A 450 6.80 17.69 -27.18
CA ALA A 450 7.61 18.75 -26.58
C ALA A 450 8.52 19.44 -27.61
N ALA A 451 9.18 18.68 -28.50
CA ALA A 451 10.02 19.21 -29.58
C ALA A 451 9.25 20.23 -30.43
N GLN A 452 8.12 19.80 -31.00
CA GLN A 452 7.25 20.63 -31.82
C GLN A 452 6.70 21.86 -31.06
N ARG A 453 6.34 21.69 -29.78
CA ARG A 453 5.75 22.77 -28.97
C ARG A 453 6.77 23.81 -28.52
N LEU A 454 7.98 23.38 -28.16
CA LEU A 454 9.02 24.21 -27.58
C LEU A 454 9.94 24.85 -28.64
N GLY A 455 9.96 24.32 -29.87
CA GLY A 455 10.93 24.72 -30.89
C GLY A 455 12.31 24.17 -30.57
N LEU A 456 12.37 22.85 -30.35
CA LEU A 456 13.58 22.06 -30.14
C LEU A 456 13.63 20.95 -31.20
N THR A 457 14.81 20.58 -31.66
CA THR A 457 15.03 19.48 -32.61
C THR A 457 14.75 18.14 -31.93
N SER A 458 14.10 17.18 -32.61
CA SER A 458 13.83 15.85 -32.05
C SER A 458 15.03 14.92 -32.27
N TYR A 459 15.40 14.15 -31.25
CA TYR A 459 16.48 13.15 -31.36
C TYR A 459 16.22 12.01 -32.37
N ASN A 460 14.99 11.90 -32.89
CA ASN A 460 14.63 10.96 -33.97
C ASN A 460 14.85 11.56 -35.38
N GLU A 461 15.09 12.87 -35.48
CA GLU A 461 15.45 13.59 -36.71
C GLU A 461 16.97 13.72 -36.88
N CYS A 462 17.73 13.37 -35.84
CA CYS A 462 19.19 13.51 -35.74
C CYS A 462 19.92 12.17 -35.93
N ASP A 463 21.05 12.18 -36.64
CA ASP A 463 22.06 11.12 -36.51
C ASP A 463 22.97 11.31 -35.27
N ASN A 464 23.99 10.47 -35.10
CA ASN A 464 24.90 10.58 -33.95
C ASN A 464 25.73 11.89 -33.95
N PHE A 465 26.10 12.41 -35.12
CA PHE A 465 26.88 13.63 -35.27
C PHE A 465 26.00 14.86 -35.03
N ASP A 466 24.77 14.86 -35.56
CA ASP A 466 23.75 15.88 -35.25
C ASP A 466 23.53 16.02 -33.74
N LEU A 467 23.39 14.90 -33.02
CA LEU A 467 23.23 14.87 -31.56
C LEU A 467 24.41 15.48 -30.79
N GLN A 468 25.62 15.45 -31.36
CA GLN A 468 26.82 16.05 -30.76
C GLN A 468 26.88 17.57 -30.99
N ILE A 469 26.39 18.06 -32.13
CA ILE A 469 26.42 19.49 -32.49
C ILE A 469 25.16 20.28 -32.10
N GLU A 470 23.99 19.65 -32.02
CA GLU A 470 22.72 20.29 -31.72
C GLU A 470 22.70 20.86 -30.29
N ARG A 471 22.34 22.15 -30.19
CA ARG A 471 22.30 22.93 -28.95
C ARG A 471 20.93 22.90 -28.28
N ARG A 472 19.84 22.62 -29.01
CA ARG A 472 18.45 22.78 -28.58
C ARG A 472 17.65 21.50 -28.87
N LEU A 473 17.90 20.48 -28.06
CA LEU A 473 17.52 19.09 -28.32
C LEU A 473 16.42 18.60 -27.37
N ALA A 474 15.48 17.81 -27.90
CA ALA A 474 14.54 17.01 -27.11
C ALA A 474 14.85 15.51 -27.28
N ILE A 475 15.10 14.80 -26.18
CA ILE A 475 15.55 13.39 -26.20
C ILE A 475 14.88 12.50 -25.14
N CYS A 476 14.56 11.27 -25.50
CA CYS A 476 13.98 10.28 -24.58
C CYS A 476 15.03 9.73 -23.61
N LEU A 477 14.68 9.53 -22.33
CA LEU A 477 15.54 8.92 -21.30
C LEU A 477 16.26 7.65 -21.79
N ASN A 478 15.51 6.74 -22.45
CA ASN A 478 16.03 5.49 -23.01
C ASN A 478 17.16 5.68 -24.04
N SER A 479 17.36 6.89 -24.57
CA SER A 479 18.31 7.21 -25.63
C SER A 479 19.35 8.25 -25.23
N LEU A 480 19.39 8.70 -23.96
CA LEU A 480 20.39 9.67 -23.47
C LEU A 480 21.84 9.21 -23.70
N GLY A 481 22.12 7.90 -23.70
CA GLY A 481 23.44 7.36 -24.01
C GLY A 481 23.95 7.67 -25.43
N LYS A 482 23.07 8.06 -26.37
CA LYS A 482 23.49 8.54 -27.70
C LYS A 482 24.27 9.86 -27.63
N LEU A 483 24.11 10.67 -26.58
CA LEU A 483 24.81 11.95 -26.40
C LEU A 483 26.32 11.81 -26.10
N THR A 484 26.84 10.59 -26.13
CA THR A 484 28.27 10.26 -26.01
C THR A 484 28.75 9.33 -27.13
N ALA A 485 28.03 9.27 -28.26
CA ALA A 485 28.39 8.39 -29.37
C ALA A 485 29.66 8.85 -30.11
N GLU A 486 29.72 10.14 -30.49
CA GLU A 486 30.82 10.71 -31.28
C GLU A 486 31.83 11.53 -30.44
N GLY A 487 31.73 11.49 -29.10
CA GLY A 487 32.67 12.20 -28.23
C GLY A 487 32.19 12.47 -26.82
N ALA A 488 32.82 13.47 -26.18
CA ALA A 488 32.50 13.88 -24.81
C ALA A 488 31.14 14.59 -24.73
N LEU A 489 30.38 14.30 -23.66
CA LEU A 489 29.07 14.86 -23.40
C LEU A 489 29.13 16.39 -23.24
N ARG A 490 28.36 17.10 -24.07
CA ARG A 490 28.28 18.56 -24.02
C ARG A 490 27.58 19.09 -22.77
N HIS A 491 27.97 20.29 -22.33
CA HIS A 491 27.21 21.05 -21.34
C HIS A 491 26.04 21.81 -21.99
N TYR A 492 24.95 21.95 -21.22
CA TYR A 492 23.74 22.69 -21.59
C TYR A 492 23.52 23.83 -20.58
N ASP A 493 23.15 25.02 -21.07
CA ASP A 493 22.79 26.14 -20.18
C ASP A 493 21.55 25.79 -19.34
N VAL A 494 20.53 25.19 -19.99
CA VAL A 494 19.26 24.78 -19.37
C VAL A 494 19.00 23.29 -19.61
N VAL A 495 18.64 22.57 -18.56
CA VAL A 495 18.16 21.18 -18.63
C VAL A 495 16.77 21.09 -18.03
N ILE A 496 15.80 20.60 -18.81
CA ILE A 496 14.40 20.43 -18.41
C ILE A 496 14.08 18.93 -18.37
N ILE A 497 13.62 18.46 -17.22
CA ILE A 497 13.13 17.10 -17.02
C ILE A 497 11.64 17.16 -16.69
N ASP A 498 10.79 16.82 -17.66
CA ASP A 498 9.34 16.74 -17.46
C ASP A 498 8.89 15.33 -17.11
N GLU A 499 7.90 15.22 -16.23
CA GLU A 499 7.49 13.97 -15.57
C GLU A 499 8.69 13.28 -14.87
N ILE A 500 9.41 14.03 -14.02
CA ILE A 500 10.63 13.57 -13.33
C ILE A 500 10.39 12.30 -12.50
N GLU A 501 9.29 12.17 -11.76
CA GLU A 501 9.05 10.96 -10.96
C GLU A 501 8.87 9.71 -11.86
N GLN A 502 8.39 9.90 -13.10
CA GLN A 502 8.27 8.83 -14.11
C GLN A 502 9.62 8.54 -14.78
N VAL A 503 10.46 9.55 -15.04
CA VAL A 503 11.87 9.37 -15.46
C VAL A 503 12.64 8.55 -14.42
N LEU A 504 12.53 8.93 -13.14
CA LEU A 504 13.12 8.21 -12.02
C LEU A 504 12.58 6.78 -11.88
N ALA A 505 11.27 6.59 -11.99
CA ALA A 505 10.68 5.26 -11.96
C ALA A 505 11.11 4.39 -13.16
N ARG A 506 11.33 4.98 -14.34
CA ARG A 506 11.75 4.28 -15.56
C ARG A 506 13.19 3.76 -15.46
N LEU A 507 14.12 4.50 -14.82
CA LEU A 507 15.49 4.02 -14.53
C LEU A 507 15.51 2.68 -13.77
N THR A 508 14.55 2.46 -12.86
CA THR A 508 14.43 1.20 -12.09
C THR A 508 13.92 0.00 -12.89
N SER A 509 13.66 0.16 -14.20
CA SER A 509 13.18 -0.89 -15.10
C SER A 509 14.25 -1.26 -16.15
N HIS A 510 13.91 -2.05 -17.17
CA HIS A 510 14.88 -2.41 -18.22
C HIS A 510 15.11 -1.24 -19.20
N ILE A 511 16.37 -0.82 -19.33
CA ILE A 511 16.86 0.15 -20.33
C ILE A 511 18.20 -0.40 -20.82
N GLU A 512 18.42 -0.41 -22.13
CA GLU A 512 19.71 -0.73 -22.73
C GLU A 512 20.77 0.29 -22.30
N GLN A 513 22.01 -0.16 -22.07
CA GLN A 513 23.12 0.69 -21.60
C GLN A 513 22.76 1.55 -20.36
N LYS A 514 21.86 1.07 -19.48
CA LYS A 514 21.41 1.78 -18.26
C LYS A 514 22.53 2.49 -17.48
N PRO A 515 23.73 1.92 -17.24
CA PRO A 515 24.78 2.60 -16.48
C PRO A 515 25.22 3.90 -17.16
N LEU A 516 25.41 3.88 -18.49
CA LEU A 516 25.72 5.07 -19.29
C LEU A 516 24.54 6.06 -19.26
N VAL A 517 23.31 5.59 -19.45
CA VAL A 517 22.11 6.44 -19.36
C VAL A 517 21.98 7.15 -18.01
N PHE A 518 22.31 6.45 -16.91
CA PHE A 518 22.33 7.03 -15.56
C PHE A 518 23.45 8.06 -15.39
N SER A 519 24.68 7.74 -15.83
CA SER A 519 25.82 8.65 -15.76
C SER A 519 25.64 9.90 -16.65
N VAL A 520 25.04 9.77 -17.84
CA VAL A 520 24.67 10.92 -18.68
C VAL A 520 23.63 11.79 -17.97
N LEU A 521 22.58 11.19 -17.39
CA LEU A 521 21.57 11.94 -16.63
C LEU A 521 22.18 12.67 -15.43
N GLN A 522 23.05 12.00 -14.66
CA GLN A 522 23.80 12.59 -13.55
C GLN A 522 24.64 13.77 -14.03
N HIS A 523 25.41 13.61 -15.11
CA HIS A 523 26.26 14.67 -15.66
C HIS A 523 25.45 15.89 -16.13
N VAL A 524 24.34 15.72 -16.86
CA VAL A 524 23.53 16.87 -17.30
C VAL A 524 22.82 17.56 -16.14
N MET A 525 22.42 16.83 -15.09
CA MET A 525 21.86 17.44 -13.87
C MET A 525 22.91 18.22 -13.09
N THR A 526 24.11 17.67 -12.87
CA THR A 526 25.18 18.32 -12.10
C THR A 526 25.77 19.55 -12.80
N ASN A 527 25.85 19.56 -14.13
CA ASN A 527 26.57 20.60 -14.90
C ASN A 527 25.67 21.63 -15.60
N ALA A 528 24.35 21.55 -15.46
CA ALA A 528 23.45 22.59 -15.95
C ALA A 528 23.57 23.88 -15.12
N LYS A 529 23.51 25.05 -15.76
CA LYS A 529 23.34 26.33 -15.03
C LYS A 529 21.94 26.47 -14.45
N THR A 530 20.94 26.01 -15.20
CA THR A 530 19.53 25.99 -14.78
C THR A 530 18.95 24.59 -14.99
N LEU A 531 18.69 23.85 -13.90
CA LEU A 531 18.06 22.54 -13.93
C LEU A 531 16.59 22.66 -13.52
N ILE A 532 15.65 22.20 -14.34
CA ILE A 532 14.21 22.34 -14.11
C ILE A 532 13.56 20.95 -14.05
N CYS A 533 13.12 20.53 -12.87
CA CYS A 533 12.41 19.27 -12.65
C CYS A 533 10.92 19.52 -12.42
N LEU A 534 10.05 18.92 -13.25
CA LEU A 534 8.61 19.19 -13.29
C LEU A 534 7.79 17.95 -12.90
N ASP A 535 6.87 18.09 -11.93
CA ASP A 535 5.90 17.03 -11.61
C ASP A 535 4.58 17.58 -11.05
N ALA A 536 3.57 16.72 -10.90
CA ALA A 536 2.43 16.96 -10.02
C ALA A 536 2.75 16.60 -8.55
N HIS A 537 3.60 15.60 -8.31
CA HIS A 537 3.84 15.01 -6.99
C HIS A 537 5.33 14.74 -6.70
N LEU A 538 6.19 15.77 -6.84
CA LEU A 538 7.60 15.70 -6.42
C LEU A 538 7.75 15.04 -5.04
N SER A 539 8.59 14.01 -4.98
CA SER A 539 8.74 13.08 -3.86
C SER A 539 10.15 13.14 -3.24
N GLN A 540 10.39 12.29 -2.23
CA GLN A 540 11.71 12.15 -1.63
C GLN A 540 12.78 11.64 -2.62
N ALA A 541 12.39 10.94 -3.69
CA ALA A 541 13.32 10.44 -4.70
C ALA A 541 14.01 11.60 -5.46
N THR A 542 13.22 12.52 -6.02
CA THR A 542 13.75 13.72 -6.68
C THR A 542 14.57 14.58 -5.70
N VAL A 543 14.10 14.75 -4.46
CA VAL A 543 14.82 15.53 -3.43
C VAL A 543 16.19 14.94 -3.12
N GLN A 544 16.29 13.62 -2.88
CA GLN A 544 17.56 12.97 -2.54
C GLN A 544 18.53 12.87 -3.73
N MET A 545 18.01 12.74 -4.95
CA MET A 545 18.85 12.77 -6.16
C MET A 545 19.42 14.16 -6.40
N VAL A 546 18.63 15.23 -6.20
CA VAL A 546 19.10 16.62 -6.28
C VAL A 546 20.09 16.96 -5.16
N GLN A 547 19.85 16.49 -3.93
CA GLN A 547 20.81 16.64 -2.81
C GLN A 547 22.16 16.00 -3.13
N ARG A 548 22.20 14.88 -3.85
CA ARG A 548 23.42 14.15 -4.21
C ARG A 548 24.12 14.71 -5.45
N PHE A 549 23.37 15.08 -6.48
CA PHE A 549 23.91 15.51 -7.78
C PHE A 549 24.20 17.01 -7.85
N CYS A 550 23.47 17.83 -7.08
CA CYS A 550 23.53 19.29 -7.10
C CYS A 550 23.75 19.90 -5.69
N PRO A 551 24.60 19.33 -4.80
CA PRO A 551 24.63 19.66 -3.37
C PRO A 551 24.90 21.13 -3.05
N ASN A 552 25.68 21.81 -3.89
CA ASN A 552 26.11 23.19 -3.72
C ASN A 552 25.33 24.19 -4.60
N GLN A 553 24.35 23.72 -5.40
CA GLN A 553 23.53 24.61 -6.23
C GLN A 553 22.37 25.22 -5.42
N PRO A 554 21.97 26.47 -5.69
CA PRO A 554 20.77 27.05 -5.10
C PRO A 554 19.50 26.35 -5.63
N VAL A 555 18.59 25.97 -4.72
CA VAL A 555 17.40 25.16 -5.01
C VAL A 555 16.12 25.95 -4.75
N THR A 556 15.33 26.17 -5.81
CA THR A 556 14.08 26.92 -5.79
C THR A 556 12.89 25.97 -5.91
N ILE A 557 12.13 25.83 -4.82
CA ILE A 557 10.95 24.97 -4.75
C ILE A 557 9.73 25.80 -5.13
N HIS A 558 9.19 25.57 -6.33
CA HIS A 558 7.97 26.22 -6.82
C HIS A 558 6.78 25.34 -6.50
N PHE A 559 5.99 25.73 -5.52
CA PHE A 559 4.90 24.92 -4.98
C PHE A 559 3.55 25.60 -5.24
N ASN A 560 2.84 25.17 -6.27
CA ASN A 560 1.48 25.62 -6.51
C ASN A 560 0.50 24.86 -5.61
N ARG A 561 -0.33 25.61 -4.89
CA ARG A 561 -1.38 25.10 -3.98
C ARG A 561 -2.75 25.03 -4.64
N PHE A 562 -2.85 25.42 -5.92
CA PHE A 562 -4.12 25.33 -6.65
C PHE A 562 -4.54 23.87 -6.83
N GLU A 563 -5.73 23.53 -6.33
CA GLU A 563 -6.34 22.20 -6.37
C GLU A 563 -7.39 22.14 -7.50
N PRO A 564 -7.04 21.72 -8.73
CA PRO A 564 -7.97 21.64 -9.86
C PRO A 564 -9.03 20.53 -9.72
N GLY A 565 -8.93 19.70 -8.67
CA GLY A 565 -9.92 18.71 -8.32
C GLY A 565 -11.07 19.24 -7.45
N SER A 566 -10.99 20.46 -6.91
CA SER A 566 -11.99 21.03 -5.98
C SER A 566 -13.44 21.08 -6.50
N GLU A 567 -13.62 21.22 -7.82
CA GLU A 567 -14.92 21.14 -8.51
C GLU A 567 -15.29 19.72 -8.99
N ARG A 568 -14.39 18.74 -8.84
CA ARG A 568 -14.57 17.36 -9.29
C ARG A 568 -14.94 16.42 -8.14
N GLN A 569 -15.60 15.33 -8.50
CA GLN A 569 -15.87 14.22 -7.60
C GLN A 569 -15.51 12.87 -8.22
N ILE A 570 -15.15 11.90 -7.37
CA ILE A 570 -15.03 10.50 -7.73
C ILE A 570 -16.17 9.73 -7.06
N ALA A 571 -17.03 9.11 -7.87
CA ALA A 571 -18.06 8.18 -7.41
C ALA A 571 -17.48 6.76 -7.39
N PHE A 572 -17.29 6.17 -6.21
CA PHE A 572 -16.78 4.81 -6.10
C PHE A 572 -17.87 3.75 -6.29
N HIS A 573 -17.69 2.91 -7.30
CA HIS A 573 -18.50 1.72 -7.54
C HIS A 573 -17.97 0.52 -6.73
N ASP A 574 -18.86 -0.37 -6.28
CA ASP A 574 -18.49 -1.55 -5.50
C ASP A 574 -18.07 -2.78 -6.34
N SER A 575 -18.26 -2.74 -7.66
CA SER A 575 -17.82 -3.78 -8.60
C SER A 575 -17.37 -3.19 -9.96
N PRO A 576 -16.47 -3.87 -10.70
CA PRO A 576 -16.14 -3.51 -12.09
C PRO A 576 -17.39 -3.43 -12.98
N GLU A 577 -18.31 -4.38 -12.79
CA GLU A 577 -19.54 -4.51 -13.54
C GLU A 577 -20.46 -3.29 -13.37
N SER A 578 -20.47 -2.66 -12.19
CA SER A 578 -21.28 -1.46 -11.96
C SER A 578 -20.76 -0.23 -12.75
N VAL A 579 -19.44 -0.08 -12.95
CA VAL A 579 -18.89 0.96 -13.85
C VAL A 579 -19.22 0.63 -15.30
N GLN A 580 -19.07 -0.63 -15.70
CA GLN A 580 -19.31 -1.10 -17.06
C GLN A 580 -20.79 -0.98 -17.46
N MET A 581 -21.73 -1.24 -16.55
CA MET A 581 -23.17 -1.05 -16.77
C MET A 581 -23.56 0.43 -16.88
N ALA A 582 -23.02 1.30 -16.01
CA ALA A 582 -23.25 2.75 -16.11
C ALA A 582 -22.73 3.31 -17.45
N ALA A 583 -21.59 2.81 -17.93
CA ALA A 583 -21.05 3.16 -19.24
C ALA A 583 -21.90 2.62 -20.41
N MET A 584 -22.49 1.43 -20.29
CA MET A 584 -23.45 0.90 -21.27
C MET A 584 -24.74 1.74 -21.31
N GLN A 585 -25.27 2.13 -20.15
CA GLN A 585 -26.43 3.02 -20.04
C GLN A 585 -26.15 4.39 -20.66
N ALA A 586 -24.96 4.95 -20.45
CA ALA A 586 -24.53 6.20 -21.08
C ALA A 586 -24.57 6.11 -22.63
N ILE A 587 -24.01 5.04 -23.22
CA ILE A 587 -24.02 4.84 -24.69
C ILE A 587 -25.45 4.68 -25.23
N GLU A 588 -26.33 4.00 -24.48
CA GLU A 588 -27.76 3.88 -24.81
C GLU A 588 -28.52 5.22 -24.69
N GLN A 589 -28.00 6.16 -23.90
CA GLN A 589 -28.46 7.56 -23.79
C GLN A 589 -27.70 8.52 -24.75
N GLU A 590 -27.09 8.00 -25.81
CA GLU A 590 -26.26 8.71 -26.81
C GLU A 590 -24.99 9.41 -26.28
N GLN A 591 -24.71 9.34 -24.98
CA GLN A 591 -23.55 9.96 -24.34
C GLN A 591 -22.23 9.33 -24.78
N LYS A 592 -21.17 10.14 -24.84
CA LYS A 592 -19.84 9.72 -25.29
C LYS A 592 -18.98 9.26 -24.11
N VAL A 593 -18.38 8.08 -24.23
CA VAL A 593 -17.82 7.33 -23.09
C VAL A 593 -16.31 7.17 -23.17
N TYR A 594 -15.61 7.52 -22.08
CA TYR A 594 -14.20 7.20 -21.87
C TYR A 594 -14.03 6.20 -20.74
N LEU A 595 -13.29 5.10 -20.97
CA LEU A 595 -12.97 4.10 -19.95
C LEU A 595 -11.47 3.79 -19.87
N ALA A 596 -10.90 3.98 -18.68
CA ALA A 596 -9.51 3.62 -18.36
C ALA A 596 -9.41 2.29 -17.59
N PHE A 597 -8.58 1.37 -18.06
CA PHE A 597 -8.39 0.04 -17.47
C PHE A 597 -6.91 -0.26 -17.23
N ASN A 598 -6.52 -0.53 -15.99
CA ASN A 598 -5.14 -0.99 -15.71
C ASN A 598 -4.88 -2.48 -16.06
N SER A 599 -5.81 -3.14 -16.75
CA SER A 599 -5.69 -4.54 -17.16
C SER A 599 -6.18 -4.73 -18.59
N LYS A 600 -5.25 -5.01 -19.52
CA LYS A 600 -5.53 -5.28 -20.94
C LYS A 600 -6.72 -6.21 -21.15
N LYS A 601 -6.74 -7.34 -20.45
CA LYS A 601 -7.80 -8.36 -20.59
C LYS A 601 -9.18 -7.85 -20.15
N GLU A 602 -9.28 -7.04 -19.09
CA GLU A 602 -10.58 -6.49 -18.68
C GLU A 602 -11.01 -5.30 -19.57
N ALA A 603 -10.03 -4.53 -20.08
CA ALA A 603 -10.26 -3.51 -21.11
C ALA A 603 -10.87 -4.16 -22.36
N PHE A 604 -10.20 -5.17 -22.90
CA PHE A 604 -10.61 -5.86 -24.12
C PHE A 604 -11.96 -6.59 -23.96
N LYS A 605 -12.22 -7.27 -22.82
CA LYS A 605 -13.57 -7.78 -22.51
C LYS A 605 -14.64 -6.71 -22.61
N THR A 606 -14.36 -5.53 -22.07
CA THR A 606 -15.33 -4.42 -22.06
C THR A 606 -15.52 -3.89 -23.48
N TYR A 607 -14.44 -3.71 -24.23
CA TYR A 607 -14.49 -3.28 -25.62
C TYR A 607 -15.32 -4.24 -26.49
N SER A 608 -15.03 -5.55 -26.46
CA SER A 608 -15.79 -6.55 -27.22
C SER A 608 -17.25 -6.61 -26.78
N ALA A 609 -17.52 -6.50 -25.47
CA ALA A 609 -18.89 -6.44 -24.93
C ALA A 609 -19.66 -5.19 -25.40
N LEU A 610 -19.01 -4.02 -25.48
CA LEU A 610 -19.60 -2.79 -26.03
C LEU A 610 -19.84 -2.91 -27.54
N ASN A 611 -18.86 -3.42 -28.29
CA ASN A 611 -18.95 -3.58 -29.75
C ASN A 611 -20.02 -4.60 -30.17
N MET A 612 -20.32 -5.59 -29.32
CA MET A 612 -21.38 -6.57 -29.53
C MET A 612 -22.76 -6.06 -29.08
N ALA A 613 -22.80 -5.16 -28.09
CA ALA A 613 -24.02 -4.52 -27.60
C ALA A 613 -24.50 -3.39 -28.52
N PHE A 614 -23.57 -2.61 -29.05
CA PHE A 614 -23.83 -1.37 -29.80
C PHE A 614 -23.08 -1.37 -31.15
N PRO A 615 -23.39 -2.30 -32.08
CA PRO A 615 -22.70 -2.41 -33.36
C PRO A 615 -22.88 -1.19 -34.27
N GLU A 616 -23.84 -0.32 -33.98
CA GLU A 616 -24.06 0.98 -34.63
C GLU A 616 -23.16 2.12 -34.12
N LYS A 617 -22.45 1.92 -33.01
CA LYS A 617 -21.61 2.93 -32.35
C LYS A 617 -20.13 2.73 -32.67
N ARG A 618 -19.40 3.84 -32.80
CA ARG A 618 -17.98 3.81 -33.17
C ARG A 618 -17.08 3.68 -31.94
N GLY A 619 -16.60 2.47 -31.68
CA GLY A 619 -15.60 2.21 -30.64
C GLY A 619 -14.15 2.42 -31.09
N LEU A 620 -13.27 2.74 -30.15
CA LEU A 620 -11.81 2.58 -30.30
C LEU A 620 -11.18 1.90 -29.07
N TYR A 621 -10.25 0.98 -29.31
CA TYR A 621 -9.48 0.25 -28.28
C TYR A 621 -7.99 0.57 -28.36
N ILE A 622 -7.42 1.10 -27.26
CA ILE A 622 -6.01 1.51 -27.17
C ILE A 622 -5.24 0.65 -26.15
N SER A 623 -4.36 -0.21 -26.66
CA SER A 623 -3.52 -1.12 -25.87
C SER A 623 -2.15 -1.33 -26.53
N SER A 624 -1.18 -1.88 -25.80
CA SER A 624 0.17 -2.11 -26.36
C SER A 624 0.16 -3.18 -27.45
N ASP A 625 -0.83 -4.07 -27.39
CA ASP A 625 -0.99 -5.21 -28.30
C ASP A 625 -1.53 -4.77 -29.66
N ASN A 626 -1.94 -3.51 -29.79
CA ASN A 626 -2.46 -2.93 -31.03
C ASN A 626 -1.98 -1.50 -31.31
N ALA A 627 -0.87 -1.10 -30.69
CA ALA A 627 -0.32 0.25 -30.82
C ALA A 627 0.09 0.59 -32.28
N GLY A 628 0.31 -0.41 -33.14
CA GLY A 628 0.61 -0.25 -34.56
C GLY A 628 -0.61 -0.15 -35.49
N ASP A 629 -1.84 -0.34 -35.00
CA ASP A 629 -3.06 -0.20 -35.82
C ASP A 629 -3.19 1.23 -36.36
N ALA A 630 -3.64 1.38 -37.61
CA ALA A 630 -3.70 2.68 -38.30
C ALA A 630 -4.59 3.71 -37.57
N GLU A 631 -5.70 3.28 -36.97
CA GLU A 631 -6.56 4.16 -36.17
C GLU A 631 -5.87 4.66 -34.90
N ASN A 632 -5.07 3.81 -34.25
CA ASN A 632 -4.27 4.20 -33.08
C ASN A 632 -3.14 5.15 -33.48
N GLN A 633 -2.48 4.93 -34.62
CA GLN A 633 -1.50 5.89 -35.15
C GLN A 633 -2.15 7.25 -35.45
N ALA A 634 -3.31 7.27 -36.10
CA ALA A 634 -4.07 8.50 -36.33
C ALA A 634 -4.46 9.19 -35.01
N PHE A 635 -4.93 8.43 -34.02
CA PHE A 635 -5.28 8.94 -32.70
C PHE A 635 -4.10 9.61 -32.00
N PHE A 636 -2.91 8.98 -31.98
CA PHE A 636 -1.74 9.58 -31.34
C PHE A 636 -1.21 10.81 -32.10
N ASN A 637 -1.38 10.87 -33.42
CA ASN A 637 -0.92 12.00 -34.24
C ASN A 637 -1.83 13.23 -34.12
N ASN A 638 -3.16 13.08 -33.97
CA ASN A 638 -4.06 14.17 -33.61
C ASN A 638 -5.18 13.70 -32.67
N VAL A 639 -4.86 13.65 -31.37
CA VAL A 639 -5.75 13.19 -30.31
C VAL A 639 -7.07 13.96 -30.27
N ASN A 640 -7.03 15.30 -30.30
CA ASN A 640 -8.19 16.11 -29.99
C ASN A 640 -9.23 16.16 -31.12
N ASP A 641 -8.84 15.88 -32.37
CA ASP A 641 -9.79 15.75 -33.49
C ASP A 641 -10.14 14.30 -33.84
N VAL A 642 -9.21 13.35 -33.66
CA VAL A 642 -9.50 11.93 -33.93
C VAL A 642 -10.39 11.32 -32.84
N SER A 643 -10.25 11.72 -31.58
CA SER A 643 -11.15 11.25 -30.51
C SER A 643 -12.62 11.62 -30.72
N LYS A 644 -12.92 12.73 -31.42
CA LYS A 644 -14.29 13.16 -31.76
C LYS A 644 -15.03 12.19 -32.69
N ARG A 645 -14.32 11.26 -33.33
CA ARG A 645 -14.87 10.30 -34.31
C ARG A 645 -15.51 9.06 -33.68
N TYR A 646 -15.42 8.92 -32.36
CA TYR A 646 -15.78 7.71 -31.62
C TYR A 646 -16.82 8.02 -30.54
N ASP A 647 -17.80 7.14 -30.40
CA ASP A 647 -18.80 7.17 -29.34
C ASP A 647 -18.24 6.65 -28.02
N TYR A 648 -17.29 5.70 -28.07
CA TYR A 648 -16.62 5.19 -26.88
C TYR A 648 -15.14 4.87 -27.09
N LEU A 649 -14.33 5.22 -26.09
CA LEU A 649 -12.88 4.96 -26.04
C LEU A 649 -12.54 4.06 -24.85
N VAL A 650 -11.93 2.90 -25.12
CA VAL A 650 -11.46 1.96 -24.10
C VAL A 650 -9.94 1.88 -24.14
N CYS A 651 -9.25 2.33 -23.09
CA CYS A 651 -7.79 2.45 -23.11
C CYS A 651 -7.08 1.84 -21.88
N THR A 652 -5.81 1.48 -22.06
CA THR A 652 -4.91 1.13 -20.95
C THR A 652 -3.92 2.27 -20.65
N PRO A 653 -3.61 2.57 -19.36
CA PRO A 653 -2.67 3.63 -18.99
C PRO A 653 -1.32 3.52 -19.70
N SER A 654 -0.82 2.30 -19.90
CA SER A 654 0.49 1.98 -20.47
C SER A 654 0.72 2.40 -21.94
N VAL A 655 -0.26 3.01 -22.60
CA VAL A 655 -0.11 3.59 -23.95
C VAL A 655 -0.73 5.00 -24.04
N SER A 656 -1.70 5.35 -23.17
CA SER A 656 -2.30 6.69 -23.12
C SER A 656 -1.50 7.70 -22.25
N THR A 657 -0.38 7.30 -21.65
CA THR A 657 0.57 8.19 -20.98
C THR A 657 1.09 9.29 -21.92
N GLY A 658 1.19 10.51 -21.38
CA GLY A 658 1.59 11.72 -22.10
C GLY A 658 0.49 12.48 -22.84
N VAL A 659 -0.62 11.82 -23.20
CA VAL A 659 -1.74 12.42 -23.94
C VAL A 659 -2.56 13.39 -23.07
N SER A 660 -3.25 14.37 -23.68
CA SER A 660 -4.29 15.17 -23.02
C SER A 660 -5.46 15.41 -23.99
N ILE A 661 -6.68 15.09 -23.54
CA ILE A 661 -7.93 15.27 -24.28
C ILE A 661 -8.67 16.45 -23.61
N ASP A 662 -8.77 17.57 -24.33
CA ASP A 662 -9.36 18.83 -23.85
C ASP A 662 -10.28 19.44 -24.93
N ASN A 663 -11.12 18.57 -25.52
CA ASN A 663 -12.07 18.91 -26.58
C ASN A 663 -13.54 18.86 -26.11
N GLY A 664 -13.79 18.54 -24.83
CA GLY A 664 -15.13 18.42 -24.25
C GLY A 664 -15.97 17.23 -24.76
N HIS A 665 -15.41 16.32 -25.56
CA HIS A 665 -16.18 15.30 -26.29
C HIS A 665 -16.78 14.19 -25.43
N PHE A 666 -16.26 13.92 -24.23
CA PHE A 666 -16.66 12.76 -23.41
C PHE A 666 -17.53 13.15 -22.20
N ASP A 667 -18.80 12.74 -22.27
CA ASP A 667 -19.84 12.98 -21.25
C ASP A 667 -19.72 12.05 -20.04
N PHE A 668 -19.17 10.85 -20.20
CA PHE A 668 -18.97 9.88 -19.12
C PHE A 668 -17.50 9.45 -19.03
N VAL A 669 -16.91 9.52 -17.84
CA VAL A 669 -15.49 9.19 -17.61
C VAL A 669 -15.38 8.14 -16.50
N GLY A 670 -15.05 6.91 -16.88
CA GLY A 670 -14.96 5.76 -15.97
C GLY A 670 -13.56 5.16 -15.85
N GLY A 671 -13.34 4.44 -14.73
CA GLY A 671 -12.07 3.75 -14.44
C GLY A 671 -12.28 2.42 -13.72
N VAL A 672 -11.59 1.37 -14.17
CA VAL A 672 -11.63 0.04 -13.54
C VAL A 672 -10.20 -0.42 -13.24
N PHE A 673 -9.84 -0.41 -11.96
CA PHE A 673 -8.47 -0.58 -11.51
C PHE A 673 -8.30 -1.76 -10.54
N ASN A 674 -7.57 -2.78 -11.00
CA ASN A 674 -7.17 -3.94 -10.22
C ASN A 674 -5.92 -3.63 -9.38
N ALA A 675 -5.87 -4.11 -8.15
CA ALA A 675 -4.73 -3.92 -7.27
C ALA A 675 -3.52 -4.73 -7.76
N GLN A 676 -2.31 -4.25 -7.44
CA GLN A 676 -1.03 -4.91 -7.74
C GLN A 676 -0.68 -5.03 -9.25
N VAL A 677 -1.32 -4.24 -10.12
CA VAL A 677 -0.96 -4.13 -11.55
C VAL A 677 -0.17 -2.84 -11.80
N ASN A 678 -0.86 -1.70 -11.79
CA ASN A 678 -0.28 -0.36 -11.85
C ASN A 678 -0.33 0.34 -10.48
N THR A 679 0.41 1.43 -10.32
CA THR A 679 0.30 2.28 -9.12
C THR A 679 -0.98 3.10 -9.16
N ALA A 680 -1.39 3.62 -8.01
CA ALA A 680 -2.54 4.51 -7.90
C ALA A 680 -2.34 5.83 -8.68
N ASN A 681 -1.09 6.32 -8.79
CA ASN A 681 -0.74 7.49 -9.59
C ASN A 681 -0.99 7.23 -11.08
N ASP A 682 -0.48 6.12 -11.64
CA ASP A 682 -0.68 5.75 -13.05
C ASP A 682 -2.18 5.70 -13.41
N CYS A 683 -3.01 5.20 -12.48
CA CYS A 683 -4.45 5.07 -12.67
C CYS A 683 -5.17 6.43 -12.56
N MET A 684 -4.75 7.30 -11.63
CA MET A 684 -5.27 8.66 -11.52
C MET A 684 -4.91 9.50 -12.75
N GLN A 685 -3.67 9.40 -13.23
CA GLN A 685 -3.22 10.04 -14.46
C GLN A 685 -4.00 9.59 -15.69
N ALA A 686 -4.45 8.33 -15.74
CA ALA A 686 -5.26 7.81 -16.84
C ALA A 686 -6.68 8.40 -16.89
N LEU A 687 -7.29 8.69 -15.73
CA LEU A 687 -8.53 9.48 -15.67
C LEU A 687 -8.27 10.95 -15.99
N GLY A 688 -7.18 11.49 -15.44
CA GLY A 688 -6.72 12.86 -15.66
C GLY A 688 -6.29 13.19 -17.09
N ARG A 689 -6.41 12.25 -18.05
CA ARG A 689 -6.32 12.51 -19.50
C ARG A 689 -7.54 13.28 -20.02
N ILE A 690 -8.73 13.06 -19.44
CA ILE A 690 -9.94 13.85 -19.74
C ILE A 690 -9.96 15.13 -18.88
N ARG A 691 -9.92 16.28 -19.54
CA ARG A 691 -10.03 17.58 -18.88
C ARG A 691 -11.49 17.95 -18.63
N ASN A 692 -11.68 18.88 -17.68
CA ASN A 692 -12.94 19.57 -17.35
C ASN A 692 -14.20 18.72 -17.01
N HIS A 693 -14.13 17.39 -17.04
CA HIS A 693 -15.22 16.51 -16.62
C HIS A 693 -15.39 16.48 -15.08
N LYS A 694 -16.64 16.51 -14.60
CA LYS A 694 -17.02 16.68 -13.17
C LYS A 694 -17.05 15.40 -12.34
N THR A 695 -17.57 14.28 -12.86
CA THR A 695 -17.81 13.05 -12.09
C THR A 695 -17.02 11.87 -12.66
N LEU A 696 -16.07 11.33 -11.89
CA LEU A 696 -15.26 10.18 -12.30
C LEU A 696 -15.85 8.89 -11.71
N HIS A 697 -16.29 7.97 -12.56
CA HIS A 697 -16.95 6.72 -12.18
C HIS A 697 -15.94 5.58 -11.98
N VAL A 698 -15.54 5.30 -10.74
CA VAL A 698 -14.34 4.48 -10.48
C VAL A 698 -14.62 3.22 -9.65
N PHE A 699 -14.18 2.08 -10.17
CA PHE A 699 -13.94 0.89 -9.37
C PHE A 699 -12.45 0.77 -9.02
N CYS A 700 -12.15 0.72 -7.71
CA CYS A 700 -10.84 0.38 -7.19
C CYS A 700 -10.89 -0.90 -6.38
N ASP A 701 -10.06 -1.87 -6.74
CA ASP A 701 -9.94 -3.15 -6.07
C ASP A 701 -9.40 -3.02 -4.63
N LYS A 702 -10.27 -3.32 -3.66
CA LYS A 702 -10.01 -3.23 -2.22
C LYS A 702 -9.13 -4.39 -1.69
N ARG A 703 -8.34 -5.09 -2.53
CA ARG A 703 -7.43 -6.20 -2.13
C ARG A 703 -6.07 -5.66 -1.66
N GLN A 704 -5.76 -5.91 -0.39
CA GLN A 704 -4.46 -5.58 0.21
C GLN A 704 -3.36 -6.59 -0.17
N ALA A 705 -2.10 -6.13 -0.07
CA ALA A 705 -0.90 -6.96 -0.20
C ALA A 705 0.01 -6.82 1.03
N PHE A 706 1.01 -7.71 1.13
CA PHE A 706 1.98 -7.75 2.23
C PHE A 706 3.41 -7.71 1.68
N LYS A 707 3.73 -6.71 0.85
CA LYS A 707 5.10 -6.43 0.41
C LYS A 707 5.82 -5.63 1.50
N SER A 708 7.10 -5.92 1.76
CA SER A 708 7.88 -5.20 2.76
C SER A 708 8.03 -3.72 2.40
N LEU A 709 8.01 -2.85 3.42
CA LEU A 709 8.38 -1.44 3.32
C LEU A 709 9.69 -1.12 4.07
N ASN A 710 10.28 -2.09 4.79
CA ASN A 710 11.59 -1.90 5.45
C ASN A 710 12.69 -1.78 4.38
N PRO A 711 13.47 -0.68 4.36
CA PRO A 711 14.67 -0.53 3.55
C PRO A 711 15.57 -1.77 3.50
N GLU A 712 15.91 -2.33 4.67
CA GLU A 712 16.87 -3.44 4.82
C GLU A 712 16.39 -4.72 4.10
N ILE A 713 15.08 -5.01 4.17
CA ILE A 713 14.46 -6.19 3.55
C ILE A 713 14.35 -6.01 2.02
N ILE A 714 14.27 -4.77 1.55
CA ILE A 714 14.25 -4.45 0.12
C ILE A 714 15.69 -4.50 -0.44
N ALA A 715 16.65 -3.85 0.22
CA ALA A 715 18.06 -3.81 -0.21
C ALA A 715 18.78 -5.16 -0.09
N SER A 716 18.47 -6.00 0.90
CA SER A 716 19.03 -7.37 1.01
C SER A 716 18.64 -8.29 -0.14
N LYS A 717 17.57 -7.99 -0.88
CA LYS A 717 17.27 -8.62 -2.17
C LYS A 717 18.27 -8.20 -3.25
N TRP A 718 18.71 -6.96 -3.21
CA TRP A 718 19.47 -6.29 -4.26
C TRP A 718 20.98 -6.46 -4.15
N LEU A 719 21.52 -6.49 -2.93
CA LEU A 719 22.87 -6.97 -2.66
C LEU A 719 23.11 -8.35 -3.31
N LYS A 720 22.06 -9.18 -3.40
CA LYS A 720 22.11 -10.49 -4.06
C LYS A 720 21.83 -10.44 -5.57
N THR A 721 20.79 -9.74 -6.03
CA THR A 721 20.46 -9.75 -7.48
C THR A 721 21.38 -8.86 -8.32
N HIS A 722 21.83 -7.71 -7.83
CA HIS A 722 22.71 -6.84 -8.62
C HIS A 722 24.16 -7.35 -8.72
N GLN A 723 24.60 -8.28 -7.86
CA GLN A 723 25.89 -8.99 -8.00
C GLN A 723 26.05 -9.76 -9.33
N HIS A 724 24.96 -9.91 -10.10
CA HIS A 724 24.95 -10.53 -11.42
C HIS A 724 24.46 -9.60 -12.56
N ASP A 725 24.17 -8.32 -12.28
CA ASP A 725 23.90 -7.32 -13.32
C ASP A 725 25.25 -6.73 -13.77
N ILE A 726 25.84 -7.33 -14.82
CA ILE A 726 27.17 -6.99 -15.33
C ILE A 726 27.26 -5.51 -15.76
N GLY A 727 26.15 -4.90 -16.19
CA GLY A 727 26.12 -3.48 -16.52
C GLY A 727 26.28 -2.60 -15.28
N LEU A 728 25.57 -2.92 -14.20
CA LEU A 728 25.60 -2.15 -12.94
C LEU A 728 26.79 -2.49 -12.03
N MET A 729 27.88 -3.06 -12.56
CA MET A 729 29.04 -3.54 -11.81
C MET A 729 30.32 -2.78 -12.15
N ASN A 730 31.11 -2.50 -11.13
CA ASN A 730 32.48 -1.99 -11.23
C ASN A 730 33.39 -2.78 -10.27
N LEU A 731 34.70 -2.48 -10.26
CA LEU A 731 35.64 -2.96 -9.26
C LEU A 731 36.01 -1.85 -8.27
N ASP A 732 36.30 -2.21 -7.02
CA ASP A 732 37.02 -1.34 -6.09
C ASP A 732 38.55 -1.48 -6.24
N ASN A 733 39.31 -0.76 -5.42
CA ASN A 733 40.78 -0.76 -5.48
C ASN A 733 41.37 -2.13 -5.11
N GLU A 734 40.61 -2.91 -4.34
CA GLU A 734 40.92 -4.25 -3.86
C GLU A 734 40.52 -5.34 -4.89
N GLY A 735 39.87 -4.96 -6.00
CA GLY A 735 39.42 -5.87 -7.06
C GLY A 735 38.15 -6.66 -6.74
N GLN A 736 37.41 -6.30 -5.68
CA GLN A 736 36.09 -6.85 -5.38
C GLN A 736 35.06 -6.25 -6.33
N ARG A 737 33.94 -6.96 -6.55
CA ARG A 737 32.82 -6.44 -7.35
C ARG A 737 31.93 -5.53 -6.50
N ILE A 738 31.83 -4.27 -6.90
CA ILE A 738 30.95 -3.26 -6.28
C ILE A 738 29.85 -2.83 -7.24
N ILE A 739 28.69 -2.41 -6.71
CA ILE A 739 27.63 -1.79 -7.52
C ILE A 739 28.15 -0.44 -8.01
N LEU A 740 28.11 -0.22 -9.33
CA LEU A 740 28.78 0.87 -10.03
C LEU A 740 28.36 2.28 -9.56
N ASN A 741 27.18 2.42 -8.96
CA ASN A 741 26.72 3.70 -8.41
C ASN A 741 25.75 3.52 -7.20
N PRO A 742 26.15 3.93 -5.98
CA PRO A 742 25.30 3.87 -4.78
C PRO A 742 24.01 4.72 -4.87
N ASP A 743 24.02 5.81 -5.65
CA ASP A 743 22.86 6.70 -5.80
C ASP A 743 21.74 5.98 -6.57
N TYR A 744 22.08 5.10 -7.51
CA TYR A 744 21.12 4.24 -8.21
C TYR A 744 20.45 3.21 -7.29
N GLU A 745 21.19 2.63 -6.32
CA GLU A 745 20.57 1.74 -5.33
C GLU A 745 19.57 2.51 -4.44
N GLN A 746 19.96 3.68 -3.93
CA GLN A 746 19.08 4.53 -3.14
C GLN A 746 17.85 5.01 -3.94
N LEU A 747 18.02 5.36 -5.22
CA LEU A 747 16.90 5.69 -6.11
C LEU A 747 15.92 4.50 -6.24
N THR A 748 16.47 3.31 -6.49
CA THR A 748 15.68 2.08 -6.66
C THR A 748 14.92 1.73 -5.37
N LEU A 749 15.51 2.00 -4.20
CA LEU A 749 14.92 1.83 -2.87
C LEU A 749 13.63 2.62 -2.71
N LEU A 750 13.68 3.93 -2.96
CA LEU A 750 12.57 4.86 -2.77
C LEU A 750 11.40 4.54 -3.73
N VAL A 751 11.71 4.33 -5.02
CA VAL A 751 10.72 3.95 -6.04
C VAL A 751 10.05 2.61 -5.68
N THR A 752 10.82 1.63 -5.17
CA THR A 752 10.27 0.33 -4.78
C THR A 752 9.42 0.41 -3.52
N GLN A 753 9.81 1.20 -2.51
CA GLN A 753 8.99 1.48 -1.33
C GLN A 753 7.67 2.16 -1.71
N ALA A 754 7.69 3.18 -2.58
CA ALA A 754 6.48 3.85 -3.06
C ALA A 754 5.56 2.89 -3.83
N ARG A 755 6.12 2.09 -4.75
CA ARG A 755 5.38 1.04 -5.49
C ARG A 755 4.81 -0.02 -4.55
N HIS A 756 5.54 -0.43 -3.51
CA HIS A 756 5.05 -1.36 -2.49
C HIS A 756 3.93 -0.75 -1.64
N ALA A 757 4.02 0.51 -1.25
CA ALA A 757 2.95 1.20 -0.52
C ALA A 757 1.66 1.26 -1.36
N SER A 758 1.76 1.62 -2.64
CA SER A 758 0.64 1.62 -3.58
C SER A 758 0.05 0.22 -3.84
N PHE A 759 0.85 -0.84 -3.74
CA PHE A 759 0.39 -2.22 -3.92
C PHE A 759 -0.18 -2.84 -2.63
N ASN A 760 0.23 -2.37 -1.45
CA ASN A 760 -0.21 -2.89 -0.17
C ASN A 760 -1.64 -2.45 0.19
N ASP A 761 -2.04 -1.22 -0.14
CA ASP A 761 -3.44 -0.79 -0.07
C ASP A 761 -3.78 0.19 -1.21
N PHE A 762 -4.06 -0.38 -2.38
CA PHE A 762 -4.32 0.38 -3.61
C PHE A 762 -5.52 1.32 -3.47
N TYR A 763 -6.61 0.87 -2.85
CA TYR A 763 -7.82 1.67 -2.63
C TYR A 763 -7.54 2.87 -1.70
N GLN A 764 -6.85 2.64 -0.57
CA GLN A 764 -6.50 3.74 0.33
C GLN A 764 -5.57 4.75 -0.36
N GLN A 765 -4.57 4.31 -1.12
CA GLN A 765 -3.61 5.21 -1.78
C GLN A 765 -4.24 6.00 -2.95
N PHE A 766 -5.16 5.39 -3.70
CA PHE A 766 -5.92 6.09 -4.74
C PHE A 766 -6.85 7.17 -4.15
N ALA A 767 -7.56 6.86 -3.06
CA ALA A 767 -8.38 7.85 -2.35
C ALA A 767 -7.54 8.98 -1.71
N LEU A 768 -6.36 8.68 -1.18
CA LEU A 768 -5.45 9.70 -0.63
C LEU A 768 -4.91 10.64 -1.71
N LEU A 769 -4.58 10.14 -2.91
CA LEU A 769 -4.18 10.98 -4.05
C LEU A 769 -5.33 11.90 -4.49
N ALA A 770 -6.54 11.37 -4.63
CA ALA A 770 -7.70 12.15 -5.04
C ALA A 770 -8.03 13.29 -4.05
N LEU A 771 -8.01 12.99 -2.74
CA LEU A 771 -8.19 13.99 -1.68
C LEU A 771 -7.03 15.00 -1.61
N HIS A 772 -5.82 14.62 -2.03
CA HIS A 772 -4.68 15.53 -2.12
C HIS A 772 -4.79 16.51 -3.30
N ASP A 773 -5.46 16.10 -4.39
CA ASP A 773 -5.79 16.96 -5.54
C ASP A 773 -7.07 17.80 -5.33
N GLY A 774 -7.68 17.73 -4.14
CA GLY A 774 -8.90 18.44 -3.74
C GLY A 774 -10.21 17.79 -4.16
N MET A 775 -10.19 16.57 -4.74
CA MET A 775 -11.42 15.92 -5.25
C MET A 775 -12.34 15.44 -4.13
N LYS A 776 -13.64 15.65 -4.29
CA LYS A 776 -14.67 15.09 -3.41
C LYS A 776 -14.83 13.59 -3.67
N LEU A 777 -15.00 12.78 -2.63
CA LEU A 777 -15.13 11.32 -2.76
C LEU A 777 -16.49 10.85 -2.25
N THR A 778 -17.26 10.23 -3.13
CA THR A 778 -18.58 9.65 -2.86
C THR A 778 -18.59 8.17 -3.23
N TYR A 779 -19.73 7.50 -3.01
CA TYR A 779 -20.00 6.21 -3.64
C TYR A 779 -21.03 6.38 -4.75
N PHE A 780 -21.08 5.44 -5.67
CA PHE A 780 -22.20 5.31 -6.59
C PHE A 780 -23.36 4.60 -5.88
N ASP A 781 -24.56 5.15 -6.03
CA ASP A 781 -25.74 4.74 -5.25
C ASP A 781 -26.44 3.51 -5.84
N THR A 782 -26.50 3.39 -7.17
CA THR A 782 -27.17 2.28 -7.85
C THR A 782 -26.42 0.95 -7.67
N THR A 783 -26.87 0.15 -6.71
CA THR A 783 -26.29 -1.18 -6.43
C THR A 783 -26.72 -2.21 -7.49
N LEU A 784 -25.79 -2.59 -8.38
CA LEU A 784 -26.04 -3.67 -9.32
C LEU A 784 -26.17 -5.02 -8.59
N ASP A 785 -27.26 -5.75 -8.80
CA ASP A 785 -27.55 -7.00 -8.09
C ASP A 785 -26.56 -8.13 -8.45
N VAL A 786 -26.54 -9.16 -7.61
CA VAL A 786 -25.58 -10.28 -7.71
C VAL A 786 -25.81 -11.18 -8.93
N THR A 787 -27.04 -11.22 -9.47
CA THR A 787 -27.41 -12.00 -10.66
C THR A 787 -26.96 -11.27 -11.92
N THR A 788 -27.28 -9.98 -12.05
CA THR A 788 -26.84 -9.16 -13.21
C THR A 788 -25.32 -9.03 -13.25
N GLN A 789 -24.64 -8.89 -12.09
CA GLN A 789 -23.17 -8.98 -12.02
C GLN A 789 -22.61 -10.32 -12.54
N GLN A 790 -23.30 -11.44 -12.32
CA GLN A 790 -22.87 -12.74 -12.82
C GLN A 790 -23.14 -12.90 -14.33
N GLN A 791 -24.29 -12.42 -14.81
CA GLN A 791 -24.65 -12.44 -16.22
C GLN A 791 -23.66 -11.61 -17.06
N LEU A 792 -23.37 -10.37 -16.66
CA LEU A 792 -22.38 -9.54 -17.37
C LEU A 792 -20.97 -10.16 -17.33
N ARG A 793 -20.58 -10.84 -16.24
CA ARG A 793 -19.30 -11.59 -16.18
C ARG A 793 -19.26 -12.78 -17.14
N GLN A 794 -20.39 -13.45 -17.38
CA GLN A 794 -20.50 -14.54 -18.35
C GLN A 794 -20.46 -14.01 -19.79
N PHE A 795 -21.27 -12.98 -20.10
CA PHE A 795 -21.26 -12.26 -21.38
C PHE A 795 -19.84 -11.79 -21.76
N LYS A 796 -19.18 -11.05 -20.87
CA LYS A 796 -17.77 -10.60 -21.03
C LYS A 796 -16.77 -11.75 -21.18
N LYS A 797 -17.04 -12.96 -20.66
CA LYS A 797 -16.14 -14.12 -20.84
C LYS A 797 -16.28 -14.68 -22.26
N ALA A 798 -17.50 -14.94 -22.70
CA ALA A 798 -17.78 -15.52 -24.01
C ALA A 798 -17.31 -14.61 -25.16
N CYS A 799 -17.43 -13.28 -25.01
CA CYS A 799 -16.87 -12.30 -25.95
C CYS A 799 -15.34 -12.37 -26.13
N ILE A 800 -14.59 -13.03 -25.24
CA ILE A 800 -13.13 -13.25 -25.37
C ILE A 800 -12.79 -14.62 -25.93
N GLU A 801 -13.68 -15.61 -25.81
CA GLU A 801 -13.41 -16.98 -26.29
C GLU A 801 -13.29 -17.01 -27.82
N GLN A 802 -13.95 -16.07 -28.50
CA GLN A 802 -13.75 -15.79 -29.92
C GLN A 802 -12.32 -15.28 -30.25
N ASP A 803 -11.73 -14.38 -29.44
CA ASP A 803 -10.37 -13.86 -29.70
C ASP A 803 -9.28 -14.92 -29.46
N ALA A 804 -9.49 -15.82 -28.50
CA ALA A 804 -8.61 -16.98 -28.32
C ALA A 804 -8.65 -17.94 -29.52
N SER A 805 -9.79 -18.05 -30.22
CA SER A 805 -9.90 -18.77 -31.49
C SER A 805 -9.29 -18.00 -32.67
N LEU A 806 -9.38 -16.67 -32.69
CA LEU A 806 -8.63 -15.87 -33.67
C LEU A 806 -7.11 -16.09 -33.55
N ILE A 807 -6.59 -16.30 -32.33
CA ILE A 807 -5.18 -16.67 -32.11
C ILE A 807 -4.84 -18.04 -32.71
N SER A 808 -5.76 -19.02 -32.76
CA SER A 808 -5.48 -20.30 -33.45
C SER A 808 -5.50 -20.17 -34.97
N GLN A 809 -6.29 -19.23 -35.51
CA GLN A 809 -6.52 -19.05 -36.94
C GLN A 809 -5.45 -18.20 -37.66
N GLU A 810 -4.64 -17.42 -36.93
CA GLU A 810 -3.53 -16.64 -37.53
C GLU A 810 -2.54 -17.51 -38.30
N GLN A 811 -2.01 -16.98 -39.42
CA GLN A 811 -1.13 -17.73 -40.31
C GLN A 811 0.29 -17.93 -39.73
N LEU A 812 0.82 -19.14 -39.91
CA LEU A 812 2.16 -19.59 -39.56
C LEU A 812 2.61 -20.67 -40.59
N PRO A 813 3.92 -20.95 -40.73
CA PRO A 813 5.05 -20.38 -39.99
C PRO A 813 5.50 -19.01 -40.50
N LEU A 814 6.03 -18.20 -39.60
CA LEU A 814 6.89 -17.06 -39.92
C LEU A 814 8.34 -17.55 -39.99
N THR A 815 9.13 -17.03 -40.93
CA THR A 815 10.58 -17.32 -40.98
C THR A 815 11.29 -16.77 -39.74
N ALA A 816 12.44 -17.34 -39.37
CA ALA A 816 13.21 -16.87 -38.20
C ALA A 816 13.56 -15.36 -38.27
N ALA A 817 13.86 -14.85 -39.47
CA ALA A 817 14.08 -13.42 -39.69
C ALA A 817 12.81 -12.58 -39.45
N GLN A 818 11.64 -13.05 -39.93
CA GLN A 818 10.35 -12.41 -39.65
C GLN A 818 10.00 -12.46 -38.16
N LEU A 819 10.30 -13.56 -37.44
CA LEU A 819 10.06 -13.66 -36.01
C LEU A 819 10.93 -12.69 -35.19
N VAL A 820 12.21 -12.53 -35.53
CA VAL A 820 13.11 -11.55 -34.89
C VAL A 820 12.63 -10.13 -35.18
N ALA A 821 12.33 -9.79 -36.43
CA ALA A 821 11.80 -8.49 -36.82
C ALA A 821 10.46 -8.18 -36.12
N LEU A 822 9.55 -9.17 -36.08
CA LEU A 822 8.25 -9.04 -35.41
C LEU A 822 8.42 -8.85 -33.90
N ALA A 823 9.30 -9.61 -33.24
CA ALA A 823 9.60 -9.46 -31.82
C ALA A 823 10.11 -8.06 -31.50
N GLN A 824 11.11 -7.59 -32.25
CA GLN A 824 11.74 -6.27 -32.10
C GLN A 824 10.83 -5.10 -32.52
N LYS A 825 9.80 -5.32 -33.35
CA LYS A 825 8.89 -4.26 -33.83
C LYS A 825 8.26 -3.46 -32.66
N PRO A 826 8.50 -2.13 -32.56
CA PRO A 826 8.11 -1.35 -31.38
C PRO A 826 6.61 -1.05 -31.30
N ARG A 827 5.90 -1.07 -32.43
CA ARG A 827 4.44 -0.92 -32.53
C ARG A 827 3.89 -2.06 -33.40
N LYS A 828 3.15 -3.00 -32.78
CA LYS A 828 2.52 -4.15 -33.45
C LYS A 828 1.03 -3.90 -33.67
N THR A 829 0.47 -4.39 -34.78
CA THR A 829 -0.99 -4.45 -34.99
C THR A 829 -1.63 -5.57 -34.14
N MET A 830 -2.96 -5.60 -34.02
CA MET A 830 -3.66 -6.72 -33.36
C MET A 830 -3.26 -8.09 -33.95
N SER A 831 -3.23 -8.22 -35.29
CA SER A 831 -2.91 -9.50 -35.96
C SER A 831 -1.45 -9.89 -35.76
N GLU A 832 -0.52 -8.94 -35.87
CA GLU A 832 0.90 -9.14 -35.54
C GLU A 832 1.10 -9.63 -34.09
N SER A 833 0.35 -9.06 -33.15
CA SER A 833 0.36 -9.51 -31.75
C SER A 833 -0.27 -10.88 -31.55
N ARG A 834 -1.32 -11.25 -32.31
CA ARG A 834 -1.90 -12.61 -32.26
C ARG A 834 -0.96 -13.65 -32.87
N GLN A 835 -0.33 -13.37 -34.01
CA GLN A 835 0.69 -14.23 -34.64
C GLN A 835 1.85 -14.50 -33.69
N TYR A 836 2.38 -13.44 -33.07
CA TYR A 836 3.45 -13.56 -32.07
C TYR A 836 3.01 -14.37 -30.84
N LYS A 837 1.77 -14.20 -30.36
CA LYS A 837 1.19 -15.03 -29.29
C LYS A 837 1.02 -16.49 -29.73
N LYS A 838 0.53 -16.79 -30.94
CA LYS A 838 0.38 -18.15 -31.49
C LYS A 838 1.73 -18.88 -31.49
N GLN A 839 2.77 -18.24 -32.01
CA GLN A 839 4.14 -18.78 -32.00
C GLN A 839 4.64 -19.06 -30.57
N GLN A 840 4.54 -18.06 -29.66
CA GLN A 840 5.00 -18.22 -28.28
C GLN A 840 4.27 -19.35 -27.50
N LEU A 841 3.01 -19.62 -27.83
CA LEU A 841 2.24 -20.74 -27.25
C LEU A 841 2.72 -22.08 -27.81
N ILE A 842 2.92 -22.19 -29.13
CA ILE A 842 3.40 -23.39 -29.81
C ILE A 842 4.79 -23.78 -29.28
N GLU A 843 5.74 -22.85 -29.28
CA GLU A 843 7.12 -23.05 -28.80
C GLU A 843 7.17 -23.43 -27.32
N PHE A 844 6.39 -22.75 -26.47
CA PHE A 844 6.48 -22.99 -25.03
C PHE A 844 5.74 -24.26 -24.58
N TYR A 845 4.53 -24.50 -25.08
CA TYR A 845 3.71 -25.66 -24.69
C TYR A 845 4.00 -26.91 -25.53
N ASN A 846 4.87 -26.80 -26.54
CA ASN A 846 5.28 -27.88 -27.43
C ASN A 846 4.07 -28.51 -28.15
N LEU A 847 3.30 -27.64 -28.81
CA LEU A 847 2.06 -27.97 -29.53
C LEU A 847 2.33 -28.23 -31.01
N SER A 848 1.40 -28.90 -31.68
CA SER A 848 1.37 -28.95 -33.15
C SER A 848 0.75 -27.67 -33.69
N GLU A 849 1.31 -27.09 -34.75
CA GLU A 849 0.74 -25.93 -35.46
C GLU A 849 -0.70 -26.16 -35.95
N ARG A 850 -1.06 -27.45 -36.16
CA ARG A 850 -2.37 -27.90 -36.64
C ARG A 850 -3.36 -28.26 -35.51
N ASP A 851 -2.93 -28.21 -34.25
CA ASP A 851 -3.79 -28.49 -33.09
C ASP A 851 -4.43 -27.19 -32.57
N GLU A 852 -5.36 -26.65 -33.36
CA GLU A 852 -6.09 -25.43 -33.02
C GLU A 852 -6.87 -25.54 -31.70
N GLY A 853 -7.30 -26.75 -31.33
CA GLY A 853 -7.98 -27.03 -30.06
C GLY A 853 -7.06 -26.79 -28.86
N SER A 854 -5.88 -27.41 -28.84
CA SER A 854 -4.89 -27.16 -27.79
C SER A 854 -4.35 -25.73 -27.81
N ILE A 855 -4.16 -25.12 -28.98
CA ILE A 855 -3.74 -23.71 -29.09
C ILE A 855 -4.80 -22.79 -28.47
N THR A 856 -6.08 -22.96 -28.80
CA THR A 856 -7.19 -22.17 -28.24
C THR A 856 -7.35 -22.37 -26.73
N ALA A 857 -7.19 -23.61 -26.25
CA ALA A 857 -7.22 -23.92 -24.82
C ALA A 857 -6.06 -23.26 -24.07
N MET A 858 -4.83 -23.37 -24.58
CA MET A 858 -3.65 -22.72 -23.98
C MET A 858 -3.69 -21.20 -24.07
N ALA A 859 -4.22 -20.60 -25.15
CA ALA A 859 -4.41 -19.15 -25.27
C ALA A 859 -5.36 -18.59 -24.19
N ASN A 860 -6.50 -19.26 -23.98
CA ASN A 860 -7.43 -18.92 -22.90
C ASN A 860 -6.80 -19.03 -21.51
N MET A 861 -6.00 -20.09 -21.30
CA MET A 861 -5.40 -20.48 -20.03
C MET A 861 -4.17 -19.65 -19.65
N ASP A 862 -3.29 -19.31 -20.60
CA ASP A 862 -2.00 -18.67 -20.32
C ASP A 862 -2.11 -17.22 -19.85
N ASN A 863 -3.12 -16.50 -20.33
CA ASN A 863 -3.55 -15.26 -19.69
C ASN A 863 -2.41 -14.21 -19.63
N ASP A 864 -1.76 -14.00 -20.78
CA ASP A 864 -0.58 -13.17 -21.02
C ASP A 864 0.68 -13.63 -20.23
N GLY A 865 1.16 -14.83 -20.51
CA GLY A 865 2.41 -15.40 -19.97
C GLY A 865 2.34 -15.85 -18.50
N ARG A 866 1.15 -15.86 -17.89
CA ARG A 866 0.98 -16.17 -16.47
C ARG A 866 0.98 -17.66 -16.19
N PHE A 867 0.37 -18.49 -17.05
CA PHE A 867 0.47 -19.94 -16.90
C PHE A 867 1.86 -20.43 -17.30
N LYS A 868 2.49 -19.83 -18.32
CA LYS A 868 3.89 -20.05 -18.69
C LYS A 868 4.82 -19.88 -17.49
N LYS A 869 4.66 -18.79 -16.72
CA LYS A 869 5.40 -18.57 -15.46
C LYS A 869 5.03 -19.55 -14.34
N GLN A 870 3.79 -20.04 -14.29
CA GLN A 870 3.36 -21.06 -13.32
C GLN A 870 3.95 -22.46 -13.62
N VAL A 871 3.93 -22.89 -14.90
CA VAL A 871 4.58 -24.13 -15.35
C VAL A 871 6.08 -24.07 -15.10
N LEU A 872 6.74 -22.95 -15.42
CA LEU A 872 8.16 -22.75 -15.09
C LEU A 872 8.44 -22.85 -13.58
N ALA A 873 7.58 -22.30 -12.72
CA ALA A 873 7.75 -22.39 -11.26
C ALA A 873 7.55 -23.82 -10.73
N LEU A 874 6.68 -24.62 -11.36
CA LEU A 874 6.46 -26.02 -11.02
C LEU A 874 7.62 -26.92 -11.49
N GLU A 875 8.07 -26.76 -12.74
CA GLU A 875 9.25 -27.47 -13.27
C GLU A 875 10.49 -27.20 -12.40
N LEU A 876 10.67 -25.96 -11.93
CA LEU A 876 11.72 -25.61 -10.98
C LEU A 876 11.56 -26.36 -9.64
N ALA A 877 10.35 -26.50 -9.12
CA ALA A 877 10.06 -27.18 -7.85
C ALA A 877 10.24 -28.70 -7.90
N LEU A 878 10.07 -29.31 -9.09
CA LEU A 878 10.22 -30.75 -9.33
C LEU A 878 11.63 -31.16 -9.79
N GLY A 879 12.38 -30.24 -10.38
CA GLY A 879 13.75 -30.46 -10.83
C GLY A 879 14.81 -30.38 -9.71
N ASP A 880 16.07 -30.50 -10.14
CA ASP A 880 17.25 -30.46 -9.29
C ASP A 880 17.95 -29.08 -9.31
N ALA A 881 19.12 -28.98 -8.67
CA ALA A 881 19.94 -27.78 -8.68
C ALA A 881 20.52 -27.45 -10.08
N ALA A 882 20.75 -28.46 -10.92
CA ALA A 882 21.27 -28.27 -12.27
C ALA A 882 20.21 -27.64 -13.20
N LEU A 883 18.94 -28.00 -13.05
CA LEU A 883 17.84 -27.34 -13.75
C LEU A 883 17.65 -25.89 -13.29
N ALA A 884 17.83 -25.60 -12.00
CA ALA A 884 17.83 -24.23 -11.48
C ALA A 884 19.00 -23.41 -12.07
N GLN A 885 20.22 -23.99 -12.12
CA GLN A 885 21.39 -23.37 -12.74
C GLN A 885 21.21 -23.14 -14.25
N LYS A 886 20.67 -24.12 -14.99
CA LYS A 886 20.39 -23.99 -16.42
C LYS A 886 19.36 -22.87 -16.72
N ARG A 887 18.39 -22.66 -15.82
CA ARG A 887 17.40 -21.58 -15.94
C ARG A 887 17.99 -20.21 -15.62
N PHE A 888 18.90 -20.14 -14.65
CA PHE A 888 19.67 -18.92 -14.37
C PHE A 888 20.52 -18.50 -15.58
N VAL A 889 21.24 -19.45 -16.20
CA VAL A 889 22.02 -19.22 -17.44
C VAL A 889 21.10 -18.78 -18.59
N ALA A 890 20.02 -19.50 -18.86
CA ALA A 890 19.09 -19.12 -19.94
C ALA A 890 18.44 -17.74 -19.74
N GLN A 891 18.21 -17.29 -18.50
CA GLN A 891 17.69 -15.93 -18.24
C GLN A 891 18.78 -14.84 -18.39
N LEU A 892 20.06 -15.17 -18.14
CA LEU A 892 21.19 -14.29 -18.45
C LEU A 892 21.36 -14.14 -19.98
N GLU A 893 21.21 -15.23 -20.73
CA GLU A 893 21.33 -15.26 -22.19
C GLU A 893 20.18 -14.53 -22.91
N ASP A 894 18.94 -14.67 -22.42
CA ASP A 894 17.73 -14.05 -23.01
C ASP A 894 17.55 -12.56 -22.65
N GLY A 895 18.42 -12.00 -21.77
CA GLY A 895 18.35 -10.61 -21.27
C GLY A 895 17.06 -10.23 -20.52
N ALA A 896 16.16 -11.19 -20.30
CA ALA A 896 14.75 -10.94 -20.03
C ALA A 896 14.44 -10.66 -18.55
N GLN A 897 14.63 -9.40 -18.15
CA GLN A 897 14.36 -8.83 -16.81
C GLN A 897 15.34 -9.33 -15.73
N PHE A 898 15.73 -8.42 -14.82
CA PHE A 898 16.49 -8.65 -13.57
C PHE A 898 17.06 -10.06 -13.39
N ALA A 899 18.37 -10.23 -13.62
CA ALA A 899 19.11 -11.46 -13.36
C ALA A 899 18.79 -11.96 -11.95
N ALA A 900 17.95 -12.99 -11.88
CA ALA A 900 17.51 -13.56 -10.62
C ALA A 900 18.59 -14.54 -10.19
N ASP A 901 19.51 -14.05 -9.35
CA ASP A 901 20.58 -14.79 -8.65
C ASP A 901 20.24 -16.29 -8.47
N LEU A 902 21.23 -17.16 -8.63
CA LEU A 902 21.08 -18.59 -8.38
C LEU A 902 20.53 -18.87 -6.95
N THR A 903 20.76 -17.99 -5.96
CA THR A 903 20.07 -18.08 -4.65
C THR A 903 18.58 -17.68 -4.67
N HIS A 904 18.13 -16.82 -5.59
CA HIS A 904 16.71 -16.54 -5.85
C HIS A 904 15.99 -17.80 -6.34
N PHE A 905 16.56 -18.45 -7.37
CA PHE A 905 15.96 -19.67 -7.93
C PHE A 905 16.04 -20.84 -6.96
N SER A 906 17.17 -21.06 -6.28
CA SER A 906 17.27 -22.14 -5.29
C SER A 906 16.37 -21.91 -4.07
N THR A 907 16.18 -20.67 -3.60
CA THR A 907 15.24 -20.38 -2.49
C THR A 907 13.77 -20.54 -2.94
N LEU A 908 13.41 -20.16 -4.17
CA LEU A 908 12.07 -20.43 -4.70
C LEU A 908 11.84 -21.93 -4.92
N GLN A 909 12.82 -22.65 -5.46
CA GLN A 909 12.81 -24.12 -5.58
C GLN A 909 12.61 -24.76 -4.21
N MET A 910 13.41 -24.39 -3.21
CA MET A 910 13.31 -24.86 -1.83
C MET A 910 11.93 -24.60 -1.22
N LEU A 911 11.37 -23.39 -1.37
CA LEU A 911 10.03 -23.04 -0.91
C LEU A 911 8.94 -23.89 -1.57
N TYR A 912 8.97 -24.00 -2.91
CA TYR A 912 7.93 -24.69 -3.67
C TYR A 912 8.03 -26.21 -3.50
N LYS A 913 9.24 -26.77 -3.52
CA LYS A 913 9.50 -28.17 -3.16
C LYS A 913 8.99 -28.47 -1.75
N LYS A 914 9.21 -27.57 -0.77
CA LYS A 914 8.67 -27.76 0.58
C LYS A 914 7.15 -27.76 0.63
N VAL A 915 6.47 -27.00 -0.24
CA VAL A 915 5.00 -27.09 -0.40
C VAL A 915 4.58 -28.44 -1.01
N LEU A 916 5.29 -28.96 -2.00
CA LEU A 916 4.99 -30.26 -2.61
C LEU A 916 5.23 -31.42 -1.62
N GLU A 917 6.31 -31.38 -0.84
CA GLU A 917 6.59 -32.32 0.26
C GLU A 917 5.47 -32.30 1.32
N THR A 918 5.03 -31.11 1.74
CA THR A 918 3.98 -30.90 2.75
C THR A 918 2.62 -31.47 2.34
N LEU A 919 2.42 -31.71 1.04
CA LEU A 919 1.18 -32.25 0.46
C LEU A 919 1.38 -33.64 -0.18
N HIS A 920 2.53 -34.28 0.03
CA HIS A 920 2.87 -35.61 -0.51
C HIS A 920 2.77 -35.71 -2.05
N LEU A 921 3.14 -34.64 -2.76
CA LEU A 921 3.01 -34.53 -4.22
C LEU A 921 4.28 -34.88 -5.00
N THR A 922 5.39 -35.16 -4.32
CA THR A 922 6.71 -35.42 -4.92
C THR A 922 6.85 -36.87 -5.40
N THR A 923 7.27 -37.07 -6.65
CA THR A 923 7.63 -38.41 -7.19
C THR A 923 9.11 -38.51 -7.54
N THR A 924 9.59 -39.73 -7.79
CA THR A 924 10.91 -40.04 -8.34
C THR A 924 11.10 -39.61 -9.80
N HIS A 925 10.03 -39.30 -10.53
CA HIS A 925 10.04 -39.11 -11.99
C HIS A 925 9.92 -37.63 -12.42
N GLN A 926 10.24 -36.68 -11.52
CA GLN A 926 10.10 -35.23 -11.74
C GLN A 926 8.68 -34.79 -12.15
N THR A 927 7.66 -35.57 -11.77
CA THR A 927 6.23 -35.30 -11.97
C THR A 927 5.49 -35.23 -10.64
N LEU A 928 4.27 -34.70 -10.66
CA LEU A 928 3.38 -34.65 -9.49
C LEU A 928 2.68 -35.99 -9.27
N ALA A 929 2.55 -36.38 -8.00
CA ALA A 929 1.82 -37.58 -7.60
C ALA A 929 0.30 -37.45 -7.83
N LEU A 930 -0.32 -38.51 -8.34
CA LEU A 930 -1.75 -38.56 -8.66
C LEU A 930 -2.52 -39.23 -7.51
N HIS A 931 -2.70 -38.48 -6.42
CA HIS A 931 -3.35 -38.94 -5.18
C HIS A 931 -4.35 -37.89 -4.69
N ASP A 932 -5.54 -38.31 -4.24
CA ASP A 932 -6.53 -37.39 -3.64
C ASP A 932 -6.17 -37.06 -2.17
N TYR A 933 -5.00 -36.43 -1.97
CA TYR A 933 -4.56 -36.06 -0.63
C TYR A 933 -5.42 -34.92 -0.06
N GLN A 934 -6.19 -35.24 0.98
CA GLN A 934 -7.06 -34.32 1.67
C GLN A 934 -6.38 -33.72 2.91
N TYR A 935 -6.42 -32.40 3.04
CA TYR A 935 -5.76 -31.65 4.11
C TYR A 935 -6.69 -30.61 4.74
N SER A 936 -6.61 -30.46 6.06
CA SER A 936 -7.32 -29.43 6.83
C SER A 936 -6.38 -28.29 7.23
N LYS A 937 -6.91 -27.27 7.92
CA LYS A 937 -6.08 -26.25 8.56
C LYS A 937 -5.07 -26.90 9.50
N ASP A 938 -5.55 -27.81 10.34
CA ASP A 938 -4.78 -28.36 11.44
C ASP A 938 -3.74 -29.39 10.94
N THR A 939 -4.02 -30.09 9.83
CA THR A 939 -3.00 -30.87 9.10
C THR A 939 -1.78 -29.99 8.75
N ILE A 940 -2.03 -28.80 8.19
CA ILE A 940 -0.95 -27.88 7.78
C ILE A 940 -0.25 -27.23 8.98
N LEU A 941 -0.94 -26.98 10.10
CA LEU A 941 -0.30 -26.51 11.33
C LEU A 941 0.66 -27.55 11.93
N HIS A 942 0.26 -28.82 11.97
CA HIS A 942 1.08 -29.90 12.56
C HIS A 942 2.15 -30.46 11.61
N SER A 943 2.06 -30.20 10.30
CA SER A 943 3.05 -30.62 9.28
C SER A 943 4.48 -30.03 9.45
N GLY A 944 4.69 -29.13 10.39
CA GLY A 944 5.94 -28.37 10.55
C GLY A 944 6.18 -27.29 9.49
N PHE A 945 5.33 -27.19 8.46
CA PHE A 945 5.46 -26.20 7.38
C PHE A 945 5.53 -24.76 7.88
N ILE A 946 4.69 -24.38 8.87
CA ILE A 946 4.70 -23.02 9.42
C ILE A 946 5.99 -22.75 10.22
N THR A 947 6.47 -23.71 11.01
CA THR A 947 7.75 -23.61 11.73
C THR A 947 8.91 -23.43 10.75
N TRP A 948 8.90 -24.17 9.64
CA TRP A 948 9.90 -24.03 8.57
C TRP A 948 9.85 -22.65 7.89
N ILE A 949 8.65 -22.12 7.61
CA ILE A 949 8.45 -20.78 7.05
C ILE A 949 8.96 -19.68 8.00
N GLU A 950 8.75 -19.80 9.31
CA GLU A 950 9.28 -18.84 10.29
C GLU A 950 10.81 -18.92 10.39
N GLY A 951 11.40 -20.12 10.38
CA GLY A 951 12.86 -20.31 10.38
C GLY A 951 13.56 -19.69 9.17
N HIS A 952 12.91 -19.69 7.99
CA HIS A 952 13.43 -19.10 6.75
C HIS A 952 12.87 -17.69 6.47
N ARG A 953 12.13 -17.08 7.42
CA ARG A 953 11.35 -15.84 7.22
C ARG A 953 12.15 -14.71 6.60
N ALA A 954 13.37 -14.46 7.08
CA ALA A 954 14.21 -13.35 6.60
C ALA A 954 14.51 -13.45 5.10
N ILE A 955 14.89 -14.65 4.61
CA ILE A 955 15.20 -14.87 3.19
C ILE A 955 13.91 -14.85 2.37
N LEU A 956 12.84 -15.52 2.84
CA LEU A 956 11.56 -15.59 2.14
C LEU A 956 10.89 -14.21 1.99
N GLN A 957 11.05 -13.29 2.95
CA GLN A 957 10.48 -11.93 2.89
C GLN A 957 11.09 -11.04 1.79
N GLY A 958 12.31 -11.32 1.32
CA GLY A 958 12.90 -10.66 0.14
C GLY A 958 12.31 -11.15 -1.19
N LEU A 959 11.67 -12.32 -1.20
CA LEU A 959 11.21 -13.00 -2.43
C LEU A 959 9.68 -12.99 -2.58
N ILE A 960 8.95 -13.16 -1.49
CA ILE A 960 7.49 -13.31 -1.50
C ILE A 960 6.82 -12.41 -0.45
N SER A 961 5.55 -12.06 -0.70
CA SER A 961 4.70 -11.39 0.29
C SER A 961 4.34 -12.35 1.41
N LEU A 962 5.21 -12.47 2.41
CA LEU A 962 5.05 -13.38 3.54
C LEU A 962 4.14 -12.76 4.61
N PRO A 963 2.99 -13.37 4.96
CA PRO A 963 2.14 -12.88 6.03
C PRO A 963 2.86 -12.86 7.38
N SER A 964 2.35 -12.11 8.35
CA SER A 964 2.80 -12.17 9.74
C SER A 964 2.53 -13.55 10.34
N THR A 965 3.38 -14.01 11.27
CA THR A 965 3.25 -15.29 12.01
C THR A 965 1.84 -15.54 12.54
N GLN A 966 1.20 -14.51 13.13
CA GLN A 966 -0.19 -14.57 13.64
C GLN A 966 -1.25 -14.86 12.56
N LEU A 967 -1.01 -14.47 11.30
CA LEU A 967 -1.91 -14.78 10.18
C LEU A 967 -1.66 -16.19 9.65
N LEU A 968 -0.39 -16.63 9.58
CA LEU A 968 -0.03 -17.99 9.17
C LEU A 968 -0.58 -19.04 10.15
N GLN A 969 -0.46 -18.81 11.45
CA GLN A 969 -1.05 -19.69 12.48
C GLN A 969 -2.59 -19.71 12.45
N ARG A 970 -3.22 -18.61 12.04
CA ARG A 970 -4.69 -18.49 12.03
C ARG A 970 -5.32 -19.11 10.77
N ASP A 971 -4.74 -18.85 9.61
CA ASP A 971 -5.26 -19.14 8.26
C ASP A 971 -4.10 -19.57 7.32
N PRO A 972 -3.48 -20.74 7.56
CA PRO A 972 -2.35 -21.23 6.75
C PRO A 972 -2.79 -21.61 5.33
N LEU A 973 -4.01 -22.13 5.19
CA LEU A 973 -4.59 -22.61 3.94
C LEU A 973 -4.67 -21.51 2.87
N ARG A 974 -4.97 -20.27 3.26
CA ARG A 974 -4.98 -19.13 2.32
C ARG A 974 -3.59 -18.76 1.81
N PHE A 975 -2.55 -18.92 2.63
CA PHE A 975 -1.17 -18.71 2.21
C PHE A 975 -0.68 -19.87 1.32
N LEU A 976 -0.99 -21.11 1.70
CA LEU A 976 -0.75 -22.30 0.89
C LEU A 976 -1.41 -22.20 -0.50
N SER A 977 -2.66 -21.73 -0.57
CA SER A 977 -3.39 -21.47 -1.82
C SER A 977 -2.68 -20.49 -2.74
N MET A 978 -2.07 -19.43 -2.17
CA MET A 978 -1.26 -18.48 -2.94
C MET A 978 0.02 -19.12 -3.51
N LEU A 979 0.64 -20.06 -2.79
CA LEU A 979 1.84 -20.77 -3.26
C LEU A 979 1.51 -21.83 -4.32
N LEU A 980 0.44 -22.61 -4.11
CA LEU A 980 -0.10 -23.54 -5.12
C LEU A 980 -0.44 -22.80 -6.42
N GLY A 981 -1.13 -21.66 -6.30
CA GLY A 981 -1.44 -20.78 -7.43
C GLY A 981 -0.23 -20.13 -8.11
N ARG A 982 0.98 -20.19 -7.52
CA ARG A 982 2.24 -19.81 -8.20
C ARG A 982 2.85 -20.95 -9.00
N MET A 983 2.53 -22.21 -8.67
CA MET A 983 2.88 -23.41 -9.45
C MET A 983 1.77 -23.82 -10.44
N GLY A 984 0.70 -23.02 -10.56
CA GLY A 984 -0.44 -23.32 -11.44
C GLY A 984 -1.39 -24.39 -10.89
N LEU A 985 -1.13 -24.90 -9.68
CA LEU A 985 -1.98 -25.82 -8.95
C LEU A 985 -3.21 -25.11 -8.37
N LYS A 986 -4.29 -25.86 -8.25
CA LYS A 986 -5.61 -25.38 -7.82
C LYS A 986 -6.14 -26.31 -6.74
N GLN A 987 -6.52 -25.75 -5.59
CA GLN A 987 -7.22 -26.50 -4.56
C GLN A 987 -8.74 -26.44 -4.77
N LYS A 988 -9.40 -27.58 -4.65
CA LYS A 988 -10.86 -27.71 -4.54
C LYS A 988 -11.19 -27.92 -3.03
N ARG A 989 -12.43 -27.65 -2.61
CA ARG A 989 -12.88 -27.80 -1.21
C ARG A 989 -13.84 -28.98 -1.10
N VAL A 990 -13.69 -29.81 -0.07
CA VAL A 990 -14.52 -30.99 0.17
C VAL A 990 -15.55 -30.72 1.27
N GLY A 991 -16.81 -31.09 1.03
CA GLY A 991 -17.87 -31.12 2.04
C GLY A 991 -18.47 -29.76 2.46
N ARG A 992 -19.25 -29.78 3.56
CA ARG A 992 -19.93 -28.61 4.12
C ARG A 992 -18.96 -27.62 4.76
N ALA A 993 -19.45 -26.40 5.00
CA ALA A 993 -18.62 -25.27 5.38
C ALA A 993 -17.92 -25.41 6.74
N GLU A 994 -18.40 -26.26 7.65
CA GLU A 994 -17.77 -26.51 8.96
C GLU A 994 -16.51 -27.38 8.90
N LEU A 995 -16.42 -28.38 7.99
CA LEU A 995 -15.38 -29.42 8.03
C LEU A 995 -13.98 -28.96 7.58
N GLY A 996 -13.88 -27.86 6.83
CA GLY A 996 -12.58 -27.24 6.54
C GLY A 996 -11.61 -28.02 5.64
N LEU A 997 -12.02 -29.13 5.01
CA LEU A 997 -11.17 -30.00 4.17
C LEU A 997 -10.97 -29.46 2.75
N TYR A 998 -9.76 -29.65 2.22
CA TYR A 998 -9.34 -29.29 0.87
C TYR A 998 -8.55 -30.43 0.24
N HIS A 999 -8.57 -30.47 -1.10
CA HIS A 999 -7.79 -31.40 -1.92
C HIS A 999 -7.31 -30.67 -3.18
N LEU A 1000 -6.45 -31.28 -3.99
CA LEU A 1000 -6.02 -30.69 -5.26
C LEU A 1000 -6.88 -31.15 -6.44
N ASP A 1001 -6.95 -30.27 -7.43
CA ASP A 1001 -7.71 -30.50 -8.65
C ASP A 1001 -6.99 -31.50 -9.57
N ILE A 1002 -7.39 -32.77 -9.53
CA ILE A 1002 -6.70 -33.89 -10.22
C ILE A 1002 -6.58 -33.64 -11.73
N GLU A 1003 -7.64 -33.13 -12.37
CA GLU A 1003 -7.66 -32.77 -13.80
C GLU A 1003 -6.56 -31.73 -14.13
N ARG A 1004 -6.29 -30.82 -13.19
CA ARG A 1004 -5.24 -29.80 -13.30
C ARG A 1004 -3.84 -30.39 -13.11
N ILE A 1005 -3.70 -31.40 -12.25
CA ILE A 1005 -2.43 -32.14 -12.08
C ILE A 1005 -2.11 -32.95 -13.33
N ASN A 1006 -3.10 -33.65 -13.92
CA ASN A 1006 -2.95 -34.39 -15.18
C ASN A 1006 -2.40 -33.49 -16.30
N LEU A 1007 -3.04 -32.32 -16.51
CA LEU A 1007 -2.60 -31.34 -17.51
C LEU A 1007 -1.17 -30.82 -17.23
N LEU A 1008 -0.84 -30.50 -15.98
CA LEU A 1008 0.51 -30.05 -15.61
C LEU A 1008 1.56 -31.13 -15.86
N ASN A 1009 1.30 -32.38 -15.48
CA ASN A 1009 2.19 -33.52 -15.75
C ASN A 1009 2.36 -33.75 -17.26
N ALA A 1010 1.28 -33.68 -18.04
CA ALA A 1010 1.34 -33.82 -19.50
C ALA A 1010 2.21 -32.74 -20.16
N LEU A 1011 2.13 -31.50 -19.68
CA LEU A 1011 2.96 -30.39 -20.17
C LEU A 1011 4.44 -30.53 -19.78
N ILE A 1012 4.73 -30.95 -18.55
CA ILE A 1012 6.11 -31.22 -18.10
C ILE A 1012 6.75 -32.32 -18.96
N VAL A 1013 6.05 -33.46 -19.13
CA VAL A 1013 6.54 -34.59 -19.93
C VAL A 1013 6.69 -34.20 -21.41
N ARG A 1014 5.76 -33.42 -21.97
CA ARG A 1014 5.89 -32.85 -23.33
C ARG A 1014 7.16 -32.03 -23.48
N ARG A 1015 7.42 -31.11 -22.56
CA ARG A 1015 8.52 -30.15 -22.65
C ARG A 1015 9.88 -30.81 -22.40
N ALA A 1016 9.94 -31.82 -21.52
CA ALA A 1016 11.12 -32.66 -21.33
C ALA A 1016 11.50 -33.49 -22.58
N LYS A 1017 10.51 -33.88 -23.40
CA LYS A 1017 10.70 -34.70 -24.62
C LYS A 1017 11.15 -33.94 -25.87
N GLY A 1018 11.23 -32.60 -25.83
CA GLY A 1018 11.56 -31.78 -27.01
C GLY A 1018 10.65 -32.09 -28.21
N LEU A 1019 11.20 -32.14 -29.42
CA LEU A 1019 10.44 -32.42 -30.65
C LEU A 1019 9.57 -33.70 -30.59
N SER A 1020 10.01 -34.73 -29.85
CA SER A 1020 9.23 -35.98 -29.67
C SER A 1020 8.00 -35.84 -28.75
N GLY A 1021 7.86 -34.70 -28.06
CA GLY A 1021 6.70 -34.40 -27.23
C GLY A 1021 5.46 -33.94 -28.03
N VAL A 1022 5.65 -33.36 -29.21
CA VAL A 1022 4.57 -32.73 -30.02
C VAL A 1022 3.44 -33.70 -30.35
N SER A 1023 3.76 -34.98 -30.58
CA SER A 1023 2.82 -36.06 -30.91
C SER A 1023 2.13 -36.72 -29.71
N THR A 1024 2.49 -36.37 -28.47
CA THR A 1024 1.74 -36.79 -27.28
C THR A 1024 0.40 -36.04 -27.26
N PRO A 1025 -0.77 -36.62 -26.91
CA PRO A 1025 -2.03 -35.89 -26.82
C PRO A 1025 -2.07 -34.94 -25.59
N LEU A 1026 -2.87 -33.87 -25.61
CA LEU A 1026 -3.09 -32.99 -24.44
C LEU A 1026 -4.53 -33.13 -23.94
N ASP A 1027 -4.71 -33.63 -22.73
CA ASP A 1027 -6.01 -33.53 -22.06
C ASP A 1027 -6.23 -32.09 -21.58
N THR A 1028 -7.01 -31.34 -22.34
CA THR A 1028 -7.35 -29.94 -22.06
C THR A 1028 -8.65 -29.77 -21.25
N SER A 1029 -9.27 -30.86 -20.77
CA SER A 1029 -10.51 -30.82 -19.98
C SER A 1029 -10.48 -29.80 -18.82
N SER A 1030 -9.38 -29.78 -18.04
CA SER A 1030 -9.18 -28.86 -16.92
C SER A 1030 -8.96 -27.38 -17.30
N CYS A 1031 -8.89 -27.06 -18.61
CA CYS A 1031 -8.97 -25.68 -19.10
C CYS A 1031 -10.40 -25.13 -18.97
N SER A 1032 -11.41 -26.00 -18.89
CA SER A 1032 -12.83 -25.66 -18.68
C SER A 1032 -13.39 -24.68 -19.71
N ILE A 1033 -13.42 -25.13 -20.97
CA ILE A 1033 -14.43 -24.65 -21.93
C ILE A 1033 -15.78 -25.07 -21.33
N LYS A 1034 -16.52 -24.10 -20.77
CA LYS A 1034 -17.98 -24.25 -20.68
C LYS A 1034 -18.50 -24.12 -22.11
N GLU A 1035 -19.58 -24.83 -22.43
CA GLU A 1035 -20.21 -24.78 -23.75
C GLU A 1035 -20.33 -23.33 -24.25
N PRO A 1036 -19.97 -23.04 -25.52
CA PRO A 1036 -20.02 -21.70 -26.05
C PRO A 1036 -21.46 -21.18 -25.93
N SER A 1037 -21.65 -20.09 -25.18
CA SER A 1037 -22.99 -19.59 -24.87
C SER A 1037 -23.72 -19.25 -26.16
N THR A 1038 -24.94 -19.78 -26.33
CA THR A 1038 -25.68 -19.66 -27.59
C THR A 1038 -25.97 -18.21 -27.96
N THR A 1039 -26.14 -17.93 -29.25
CA THR A 1039 -26.56 -16.60 -29.74
C THR A 1039 -27.84 -16.12 -29.06
N GLU A 1040 -28.74 -17.04 -28.69
CA GLU A 1040 -29.93 -16.75 -27.90
C GLU A 1040 -29.59 -16.33 -26.45
N PHE A 1041 -28.63 -16.96 -25.77
CA PHE A 1041 -28.16 -16.50 -24.45
C PHE A 1041 -27.59 -15.08 -24.51
N PHE A 1042 -26.82 -14.76 -25.56
CA PHE A 1042 -26.32 -13.39 -25.78
C PHE A 1042 -27.48 -12.40 -25.98
N ILE A 1043 -28.43 -12.71 -26.88
CA ILE A 1043 -29.60 -11.88 -27.19
C ILE A 1043 -30.53 -11.72 -25.97
N GLU A 1044 -30.79 -12.79 -25.21
CA GLU A 1044 -31.57 -12.75 -23.98
C GLU A 1044 -30.90 -11.90 -22.90
N THR A 1045 -29.61 -12.11 -22.65
CA THR A 1045 -28.85 -11.36 -21.65
C THR A 1045 -28.85 -9.87 -22.00
N PHE A 1046 -28.67 -9.53 -23.27
CA PHE A 1046 -28.72 -8.15 -23.72
C PHE A 1046 -30.13 -7.54 -23.64
N LYS A 1047 -31.19 -8.28 -24.02
CA LYS A 1047 -32.58 -7.86 -23.81
C LYS A 1047 -32.93 -7.65 -22.33
N LYS A 1048 -32.36 -8.46 -21.43
CA LYS A 1048 -32.52 -8.33 -19.97
C LYS A 1048 -31.76 -7.12 -19.42
N ILE A 1049 -30.56 -6.84 -19.94
CA ILE A 1049 -29.80 -5.62 -19.64
C ILE A 1049 -30.55 -4.36 -20.11
N LYS A 1050 -31.05 -4.30 -21.35
CA LYS A 1050 -31.86 -3.16 -21.83
C LYS A 1050 -33.13 -2.96 -20.99
N ARG A 1051 -33.84 -4.05 -20.65
CA ARG A 1051 -35.04 -4.01 -19.78
C ARG A 1051 -34.77 -3.45 -18.38
N PHE A 1052 -33.54 -3.53 -17.87
CA PHE A 1052 -33.17 -2.93 -16.59
C PHE A 1052 -33.15 -1.39 -16.64
N PHE A 1053 -32.93 -0.80 -17.82
CA PHE A 1053 -32.83 0.65 -18.02
C PHE A 1053 -34.07 1.30 -18.65
N THR A 1054 -34.96 0.52 -19.27
CA THR A 1054 -36.25 1.03 -19.81
C THR A 1054 -37.40 1.05 -18.79
N LEU A 1055 -37.09 1.03 -17.48
CA LEU A 1055 -38.08 0.92 -16.39
C LEU A 1055 -38.23 2.20 -15.54
N ASP A 1056 -37.82 3.36 -16.04
CA ASP A 1056 -38.16 4.67 -15.45
C ASP A 1056 -39.58 5.11 -15.86
N SER A 1057 -40.60 4.42 -15.33
CA SER A 1057 -41.93 4.96 -15.00
C SER A 1057 -42.84 3.87 -14.37
N PRO A 1058 -42.65 3.53 -13.08
CA PRO A 1058 -43.75 3.04 -12.28
C PRO A 1058 -44.65 4.24 -11.93
N GLU A 1059 -45.78 4.38 -12.63
CA GLU A 1059 -46.88 5.20 -12.10
C GLU A 1059 -47.24 4.68 -10.71
N ILE A 1060 -47.35 5.58 -9.72
CA ILE A 1060 -47.76 5.21 -8.36
C ILE A 1060 -49.24 4.79 -8.41
N PRO A 1061 -49.60 3.52 -8.15
CA PRO A 1061 -50.99 3.12 -8.08
C PRO A 1061 -51.56 3.62 -6.75
N ALA A 1062 -52.12 4.83 -6.76
CA ALA A 1062 -52.68 5.46 -5.58
C ALA A 1062 -54.00 4.79 -5.18
N TYR A 1063 -53.94 3.79 -4.29
CA TYR A 1063 -55.11 3.22 -3.61
C TYR A 1063 -54.88 3.04 -2.11
N ALA A 1064 -55.98 3.27 -1.38
CA ALA A 1064 -56.13 3.40 0.07
C ALA A 1064 -55.54 2.27 0.93
#